data_AF-Q245I2-F1
#
_entry.id   AF-Q245I2-F1
#
_cell.length_a   1.000
_cell.length_b   1.000
_cell.length_c   1.000
_cell.angle_alpha   90.00
_cell.angle_beta   90.00
_cell.angle_gamma   90.00
#
_symmetry.space_group_name_H-M   'P 1'
#
loop_
_entity.id
_entity.type
_entity.pdbx_description
1 polymer ?
#
loop_
_entity_poly.entity_id
_entity_poly.type
_entity_poly.pdbx_seq_one_letter_code
_entity_poly.pdbx_strand_id
1 'polypeptide(L)'
;MLIQREEEVCRGLIQRSNKLNEIFALFGTPENFHFSNENDFTKFHQAVQDLSQTLISAAKNEIELGSKCREIERLNLENKLLSRKMSTLKEKCQEQQKVNELLSQRNKQLLEENNKYLILLNTEKKDNRMNTKKVSALEKRVEFILENEVNITLNPNDKLRQSLNELLRENEALKRDLAHKNQEIERNLGNIKKFNEIINRLNQKIDSMKKDPSKYFDGLNSQQQSSQKLEVKSNNQQGGDFSYSSQNTKLIKNDDIDLFSNFVIPQNVGFRIVSLKSDHQNLIHDLIEIGSTNFTKQIMSTNNQVQQRDVFNLVASQFLSFKDLSEKVNQLLNDLQILFFQEQQDSKEVISKLNLSLAHIFNAKSAHIWFIECQQGILTTYENNREKKCLISKGLLSECFFGKKPINSKNARNKPLYYQICEDKELSVVVDTCLIIPIADLQANQVKILIEISNSKNEIFSFDEEYLSIILGQFLNKIVTMQEINKYKDTIIRFNQQLVDTIDHLMYAENKFDLSQRIQKSFAMCFGITNFIFYYVEGDNLVKYEGSNQKSQYSLKYGLVGQAALDQKPYIISDAKLSSYYNKLVDLQSILPIFAIPLLDKENIRSSPEENPISACLGVIQIALKQKYKSTQKDMLIDASDGYFGLEETMSIKIQQFCQLLVHSIKQINKKYSC
;
A
#
# COMPACT_ATOMS: atom_id res chain seq x y z
N MET A 1 19.54 -30.95 -40.07
CA MET A 1 18.80 -29.88 -40.80
C MET A 1 19.66 -28.63 -41.01
N LEU A 2 20.24 -28.00 -39.97
CA LEU A 2 21.17 -26.86 -40.13
C LEU A 2 22.45 -27.22 -40.91
N ILE A 3 23.08 -28.35 -40.59
CA ILE A 3 24.30 -28.84 -41.27
C ILE A 3 24.05 -29.14 -42.77
N GLN A 4 22.93 -29.79 -43.10
CA GLN A 4 22.54 -30.05 -44.49
C GLN A 4 22.31 -28.77 -45.29
N ARG A 5 21.83 -27.70 -44.64
CA ARG A 5 21.62 -26.40 -45.29
C ARG A 5 22.92 -25.60 -45.44
N GLU A 6 23.86 -25.70 -44.50
CA GLU A 6 25.21 -25.15 -44.67
C GLU A 6 25.93 -25.80 -45.86
N GLU A 7 25.80 -27.12 -46.03
CA GLU A 7 26.36 -27.82 -47.17
C GLU A 7 25.75 -27.37 -48.52
N GLU A 8 24.45 -27.09 -48.58
CA GLU A 8 23.80 -26.53 -49.77
C GLU A 8 24.29 -25.12 -50.10
N VAL A 9 24.47 -24.27 -49.08
CA VAL A 9 25.02 -22.91 -49.24
C VAL A 9 26.46 -22.96 -49.73
N CYS A 10 27.29 -23.83 -49.15
CA CYS A 10 28.68 -24.03 -49.58
C CYS A 10 28.77 -24.55 -51.03
N ARG A 11 27.94 -25.52 -51.43
CA ARG A 11 27.88 -25.98 -52.83
C ARG A 11 27.47 -24.86 -53.78
N GLY A 12 26.50 -24.05 -53.38
CA GLY A 12 26.05 -22.88 -54.15
C GLY A 12 27.14 -21.80 -54.29
N LEU A 13 27.98 -21.59 -53.28
CA LEU A 13 29.11 -20.66 -53.33
C LEU A 13 30.25 -21.20 -54.22
N ILE A 14 30.53 -22.51 -54.16
CA ILE A 14 31.53 -23.17 -55.01
C ILE A 14 31.12 -23.08 -56.48
N GLN A 15 29.86 -23.35 -56.83
CA GLN A 15 29.36 -23.18 -58.20
C GLN A 15 29.48 -21.73 -58.70
N ARG A 16 29.25 -20.74 -57.84
CA ARG A 16 29.40 -19.31 -58.15
C ARG A 16 30.85 -18.92 -58.39
N SER A 17 31.76 -19.40 -57.55
CA SER A 17 33.21 -19.21 -57.72
C SER A 17 33.70 -19.80 -59.04
N ASN A 18 33.23 -21.01 -59.39
CA ASN A 18 33.60 -21.66 -60.64
C ASN A 18 33.08 -20.90 -61.88
N LYS A 19 31.85 -20.36 -61.84
CA LYS A 19 31.31 -19.51 -62.92
C LYS A 19 32.03 -18.18 -63.06
N LEU A 20 32.43 -17.56 -61.95
CA LEU A 20 33.28 -16.36 -61.96
C LEU A 20 34.65 -16.69 -62.57
N ASN A 21 35.25 -17.83 -62.21
CA ASN A 21 36.50 -18.28 -62.79
C ASN A 21 36.39 -18.59 -64.30
N GLU A 22 35.26 -19.10 -64.79
CA GLU A 22 34.99 -19.26 -66.23
C GLU A 22 34.90 -17.90 -66.94
N ILE A 23 34.25 -16.91 -66.34
CA ILE A 23 34.19 -15.54 -66.86
C ILE A 23 35.59 -14.90 -66.88
N PHE A 24 36.39 -15.11 -65.83
CA PHE A 24 37.78 -14.65 -65.76
C PHE A 24 38.69 -15.39 -66.75
N ALA A 25 38.49 -16.69 -66.98
CA ALA A 25 39.28 -17.48 -67.93
C ALA A 25 39.00 -17.10 -69.39
N LEU A 26 37.78 -16.66 -69.71
CA LEU A 26 37.42 -16.17 -71.04
C LEU A 26 38.05 -14.81 -71.38
N PHE A 27 38.44 -14.00 -70.39
CA PHE A 27 38.80 -12.57 -70.62
C PHE A 27 39.96 -12.03 -69.76
N GLY A 28 40.72 -12.89 -69.08
CA GLY A 28 41.74 -12.52 -68.09
C GLY A 28 43.06 -11.97 -68.65
N THR A 29 43.21 -11.81 -69.96
CA THR A 29 44.38 -11.15 -70.56
C THR A 29 43.95 -9.88 -71.32
N PRO A 30 44.61 -8.72 -71.08
CA PRO A 30 44.25 -7.44 -71.70
C PRO A 30 44.31 -7.41 -73.24
N GLU A 31 44.95 -8.41 -73.86
CA GLU A 31 45.19 -8.47 -75.31
C GLU A 31 44.00 -9.05 -76.10
N ASN A 32 42.98 -9.62 -75.45
CA ASN A 32 41.80 -10.22 -76.11
C ASN A 32 40.53 -9.35 -76.04
N PHE A 33 40.62 -8.08 -75.66
CA PHE A 33 39.48 -7.16 -75.61
C PHE A 33 39.10 -6.58 -76.98
N HIS A 34 38.90 -7.46 -77.97
CA HIS A 34 38.20 -7.11 -79.21
C HIS A 34 37.03 -8.08 -79.39
N PHE A 35 35.81 -7.62 -79.14
CA PHE A 35 34.58 -8.33 -79.51
C PHE A 35 34.51 -8.39 -81.04
N SER A 36 35.13 -9.41 -81.63
CA SER A 36 35.21 -9.57 -83.08
C SER A 36 33.94 -10.21 -83.68
N ASN A 37 32.99 -10.66 -82.87
CA ASN A 37 31.67 -11.15 -83.32
C ASN A 37 30.53 -10.80 -82.34
N GLU A 38 29.37 -10.44 -82.90
CA GLU A 38 28.12 -10.08 -82.19
C GLU A 38 27.60 -11.20 -81.26
N ASN A 39 27.94 -12.45 -81.58
CA ASN A 39 27.63 -13.63 -80.77
C ASN A 39 28.35 -13.65 -79.41
N ASP A 40 29.56 -13.11 -79.32
CA ASP A 40 30.34 -13.13 -78.07
C ASP A 40 29.85 -12.06 -77.10
N PHE A 41 29.39 -10.92 -77.62
CA PHE A 41 28.70 -9.90 -76.83
C PHE A 41 27.36 -10.42 -76.28
N THR A 42 26.61 -11.17 -77.09
CA THR A 42 25.32 -11.77 -76.67
C THR A 42 25.52 -12.82 -75.58
N LYS A 43 26.55 -13.67 -75.69
CA LYS A 43 26.92 -14.63 -74.64
C LYS A 43 27.39 -13.95 -73.36
N PHE A 44 28.15 -12.85 -73.47
CA PHE A 44 28.54 -12.04 -72.31
C PHE A 44 27.32 -11.43 -71.62
N HIS A 45 26.40 -10.85 -72.40
CA HIS A 45 25.18 -10.26 -71.85
C HIS A 45 24.31 -11.32 -71.14
N GLN A 46 24.19 -12.52 -71.72
CA GLN A 46 23.50 -13.65 -71.11
C GLN A 46 24.17 -14.10 -69.80
N ALA A 47 25.50 -14.25 -69.78
CA ALA A 47 26.24 -14.65 -68.58
C ALA A 47 26.14 -13.61 -67.45
N VAL A 48 26.15 -12.32 -67.79
CA VAL A 48 25.95 -11.23 -66.82
C VAL A 48 24.50 -11.18 -66.31
N GLN A 49 23.51 -11.42 -67.17
CA GLN A 49 22.11 -11.53 -66.76
C GLN A 49 21.88 -12.73 -65.83
N ASP A 50 22.44 -13.90 -66.16
CA ASP A 50 22.33 -15.10 -65.33
C ASP A 50 23.02 -14.92 -63.97
N LEU A 51 24.19 -14.25 -63.94
CA LEU A 51 24.88 -13.88 -62.70
C LEU A 51 24.03 -12.92 -61.85
N SER A 52 23.44 -11.90 -62.48
CA SER A 52 22.56 -10.94 -61.83
C SER A 52 21.32 -11.59 -61.22
N GLN A 53 20.63 -12.46 -61.96
CA GLN A 53 19.47 -13.20 -61.44
C GLN A 53 19.85 -14.13 -60.28
N THR A 54 21.02 -14.77 -60.37
CA THR A 54 21.54 -15.64 -59.30
C THR A 54 21.86 -14.83 -58.03
N LEU A 55 22.42 -13.63 -58.16
CA LEU A 55 22.70 -12.73 -57.03
C LEU A 55 21.42 -12.19 -56.38
N ILE A 56 20.41 -11.84 -57.17
CA ILE A 56 19.10 -11.40 -56.67
C ILE A 56 18.42 -12.51 -55.87
N SER A 57 18.44 -13.74 -56.38
CA SER A 57 17.89 -14.91 -55.68
C SER A 57 18.64 -15.21 -54.38
N ALA A 58 19.97 -15.11 -54.39
CA ALA A 58 20.80 -15.30 -53.20
C ALA A 58 20.54 -14.23 -52.12
N ALA A 59 20.45 -12.96 -52.50
CA ALA A 59 20.12 -11.87 -51.57
C ALA A 59 18.73 -12.06 -50.95
N LYS A 60 17.74 -12.51 -51.74
CA LYS A 60 16.40 -12.83 -51.23
C LYS A 60 16.43 -13.95 -50.19
N ASN A 61 17.18 -15.02 -50.46
CA ASN A 61 17.33 -16.15 -49.53
C ASN A 61 18.07 -15.75 -48.25
N GLU A 62 19.08 -14.89 -48.34
CA GLU A 62 19.83 -14.38 -47.19
C GLU A 62 18.96 -13.49 -46.30
N ILE A 63 18.15 -12.61 -46.90
CA ILE A 63 17.19 -11.78 -46.17
C ILE A 63 16.14 -12.66 -45.47
N GLU A 64 15.62 -13.68 -46.16
CA GLU A 64 14.66 -14.62 -45.58
C GLU A 64 15.28 -15.40 -44.42
N LEU A 65 16.53 -15.88 -44.56
CA LEU A 65 17.26 -16.56 -43.50
C LEU A 65 17.46 -15.64 -42.29
N GLY A 66 17.92 -14.41 -42.51
CA GLY A 66 18.09 -13.41 -41.46
C GLY A 66 16.79 -13.02 -40.76
N SER A 67 15.64 -13.08 -41.45
CA SER A 67 14.33 -12.89 -40.83
C SER A 67 13.96 -14.06 -39.90
N LYS A 68 14.17 -15.31 -40.35
CA LYS A 68 13.88 -16.52 -39.57
C LYS A 68 14.81 -16.66 -38.37
N CYS A 69 16.09 -16.30 -38.49
CA CYS A 69 17.02 -16.30 -37.36
C CYS A 69 16.58 -15.31 -36.27
N ARG A 70 16.18 -14.08 -36.65
CA ARG A 70 15.65 -13.08 -35.71
C ARG A 70 14.34 -13.53 -35.05
N GLU A 71 13.48 -14.22 -35.79
CA GLU A 71 12.26 -14.80 -35.26
C GLU A 71 12.53 -15.91 -34.24
N ILE A 72 13.49 -16.80 -34.52
CA ILE A 72 13.94 -17.86 -33.59
C ILE A 72 14.53 -17.24 -32.31
N GLU A 73 15.33 -16.18 -32.42
CA GLU A 73 15.85 -15.45 -31.25
C GLU A 73 14.72 -14.83 -30.41
N ARG A 74 13.72 -14.23 -31.06
CA ARG A 74 12.53 -13.69 -30.39
C ARG A 74 11.77 -14.79 -29.64
N LEU A 75 11.49 -15.91 -30.29
CA LEU A 75 10.78 -17.05 -29.69
C LEU A 75 11.57 -17.66 -28.52
N ASN A 76 12.90 -17.73 -28.62
CA ASN A 76 13.76 -18.19 -27.54
C ASN A 76 13.73 -17.25 -26.32
N LEU A 77 13.69 -15.93 -26.55
CA LEU A 77 13.53 -14.95 -25.48
C LEU A 77 12.17 -15.08 -24.79
N GLU A 78 11.10 -15.25 -25.58
CA GLU A 78 9.74 -15.45 -25.08
C GLU A 78 9.62 -16.73 -24.26
N ASN A 79 10.18 -17.85 -24.74
CA ASN A 79 10.23 -19.11 -23.99
C ASN A 79 10.99 -18.99 -22.67
N LYS A 80 12.09 -18.22 -22.63
CA LYS A 80 12.81 -17.93 -21.37
C LYS A 80 11.95 -17.11 -20.40
N LEU A 81 11.21 -16.11 -20.89
CA LEU A 81 10.29 -15.31 -20.07
C LEU A 81 9.12 -16.15 -19.55
N LEU A 82 8.52 -16.99 -20.39
CA LEU A 82 7.46 -17.92 -20.02
C LEU A 82 7.94 -18.91 -18.96
N SER A 83 9.13 -19.49 -19.13
CA SER A 83 9.72 -20.43 -18.15
C SER A 83 9.94 -19.77 -16.80
N ARG A 84 10.41 -18.51 -16.77
CA ARG A 84 10.53 -17.72 -15.52
C ARG A 84 9.18 -17.47 -14.88
N LYS A 85 8.18 -17.02 -15.64
CA LYS A 85 6.80 -16.81 -15.14
C LYS A 85 6.21 -18.09 -14.57
N MET A 86 6.43 -19.23 -15.23
CA MET A 86 5.95 -20.54 -14.75
C MET A 86 6.61 -20.94 -13.43
N SER A 87 7.91 -20.70 -13.26
CA SER A 87 8.62 -20.93 -12.00
C SER A 87 8.05 -20.09 -10.86
N THR A 88 7.88 -18.77 -11.09
CA THR A 88 7.32 -17.86 -10.09
C THR A 88 5.87 -18.22 -9.72
N LEU A 89 5.06 -18.64 -10.69
CA LEU A 89 3.70 -19.13 -10.43
C LEU A 89 3.69 -20.41 -9.60
N LYS A 90 4.63 -21.34 -9.87
CA LYS A 90 4.77 -22.58 -9.10
C LYS A 90 5.15 -22.29 -7.64
N GLU A 91 6.06 -21.35 -7.40
CA GLU A 91 6.43 -20.88 -6.05
C GLU A 91 5.23 -20.26 -5.33
N LYS A 92 4.48 -19.36 -5.99
CA LYS A 92 3.26 -18.76 -5.42
C LYS A 92 2.19 -19.79 -5.08
N CYS A 93 1.98 -20.80 -5.94
CA CYS A 93 1.06 -21.90 -5.66
C CYS A 93 1.49 -22.69 -4.41
N GLN A 94 2.78 -23.01 -4.27
CA GLN A 94 3.29 -23.70 -3.09
C GLN A 94 3.12 -22.87 -1.81
N GLU A 95 3.35 -21.56 -1.90
CA GLU A 95 3.17 -20.64 -0.78
C GLU A 95 1.69 -20.53 -0.37
N GLN A 96 0.78 -20.39 -1.34
CA GLN A 96 -0.66 -20.43 -1.07
C GLN A 96 -1.13 -21.75 -0.48
N GLN A 97 -0.55 -22.87 -0.91
CA GLN A 97 -0.87 -24.18 -0.35
C GLN A 97 -0.48 -24.27 1.14
N LYS A 98 0.71 -23.77 1.51
CA LYS A 98 1.13 -23.66 2.92
C LYS A 98 0.22 -22.77 3.75
N VAL A 99 -0.21 -21.62 3.20
CA VAL A 99 -1.16 -20.72 3.88
C VAL A 99 -2.50 -21.40 4.10
N ASN A 100 -3.02 -22.14 3.11
CA ASN A 100 -4.26 -22.89 3.26
C ASN A 100 -4.16 -24.00 4.33
N GLU A 101 -3.01 -24.69 4.41
CA GLU A 101 -2.76 -25.68 5.45
C GLU A 101 -2.77 -25.05 6.85
N LEU A 102 -2.11 -23.89 7.03
CA LEU A 102 -2.12 -23.13 8.28
C LEU A 102 -3.53 -22.66 8.66
N LEU A 103 -4.30 -22.12 7.71
CA LEU A 103 -5.68 -21.69 7.96
C LEU A 103 -6.59 -22.86 8.32
N SER A 104 -6.40 -24.03 7.71
CA SER A 104 -7.11 -25.26 8.04
C SER A 104 -6.83 -25.70 9.48
N GLN A 105 -5.55 -25.67 9.90
CA GLN A 105 -5.15 -25.96 11.28
C GLN A 105 -5.76 -24.96 12.27
N ARG A 106 -5.76 -23.66 11.94
CA ARG A 106 -6.35 -22.63 12.80
C ARG A 106 -7.86 -22.79 12.94
N ASN A 107 -8.56 -23.12 11.87
CA ASN A 107 -9.99 -23.42 11.91
C ASN A 107 -10.32 -24.61 12.80
N LYS A 108 -9.48 -25.65 12.77
CA LYS A 108 -9.64 -26.81 13.67
C LYS A 108 -9.48 -26.41 15.14
N GLN A 109 -8.49 -25.60 15.48
CA GLN A 109 -8.30 -25.08 16.84
C GLN A 109 -9.50 -24.24 17.30
N LEU A 110 -10.00 -23.34 16.44
CA LEU A 110 -11.16 -22.50 16.77
C LEU A 110 -12.44 -23.33 16.98
N LEU A 111 -12.63 -24.41 16.23
CA LEU A 111 -13.73 -25.36 16.43
C LEU A 111 -13.62 -26.06 17.80
N GLU A 112 -12.41 -26.48 18.19
CA GLU A 112 -12.17 -27.09 19.50
C GLU A 112 -12.39 -26.11 20.65
N GLU A 113 -11.93 -24.86 20.52
CA GLU A 113 -12.19 -23.79 21.49
C GLU A 113 -13.69 -23.48 21.61
N ASN A 114 -14.39 -23.36 20.48
CA ASN A 114 -15.82 -23.10 20.47
C ASN A 114 -16.61 -24.23 21.16
N ASN A 115 -16.23 -25.49 20.93
CA ASN A 115 -16.83 -26.63 21.63
C ASN A 115 -16.57 -26.58 23.15
N LYS A 116 -15.37 -26.18 23.59
CA LYS A 116 -15.08 -25.98 25.03
C LYS A 116 -15.95 -24.88 25.64
N TYR A 117 -16.10 -23.75 24.95
CA TYR A 117 -16.97 -22.66 25.40
C TYR A 117 -18.45 -23.07 25.44
N LEU A 118 -18.90 -23.87 24.48
CA LEU A 118 -20.28 -24.39 24.47
C LEU A 118 -20.56 -25.29 25.68
N ILE A 119 -19.59 -26.14 26.07
CA ILE A 119 -19.68 -26.97 27.26
C ILE A 119 -19.75 -26.08 28.51
N LEU A 120 -18.83 -25.11 28.65
CA LEU A 120 -18.80 -24.16 29.77
C LEU A 120 -20.12 -23.42 29.93
N LEU A 121 -20.67 -22.90 28.82
CA LEU A 121 -21.95 -22.20 28.79
C LEU A 121 -23.11 -23.09 29.25
N ASN A 122 -23.11 -24.37 28.87
CA ASN A 122 -24.16 -25.30 29.28
C ASN A 122 -24.09 -25.66 30.77
N THR A 123 -22.89 -25.80 31.33
CA THR A 123 -22.69 -25.93 32.79
C THR A 123 -23.18 -24.68 33.53
N GLU A 124 -22.79 -23.49 33.06
CA GLU A 124 -23.18 -22.23 33.68
C GLU A 124 -24.70 -22.02 33.62
N LYS A 125 -25.37 -22.37 32.51
CA LYS A 125 -26.84 -22.38 32.43
C LYS A 125 -27.49 -23.32 33.45
N LYS A 126 -26.89 -24.48 33.72
CA LYS A 126 -27.40 -25.44 34.71
C LYS A 126 -27.24 -24.90 36.13
N ASP A 127 -26.09 -24.33 36.43
CA ASP A 127 -25.80 -23.72 37.74
C ASP A 127 -26.67 -22.49 37.98
N ASN A 128 -26.86 -21.66 36.95
CA ASN A 128 -27.71 -20.49 37.03
C ASN A 128 -29.16 -20.89 37.31
N ARG A 129 -29.71 -21.93 36.63
CA ARG A 129 -31.05 -22.48 36.94
C ARG A 129 -31.18 -22.97 38.39
N MET A 130 -30.13 -23.59 38.95
CA MET A 130 -30.11 -24.01 40.35
C MET A 130 -30.11 -22.80 41.29
N ASN A 131 -29.29 -21.78 41.00
CA ASN A 131 -29.22 -20.56 41.78
C ASN A 131 -30.53 -19.75 41.71
N THR A 132 -31.19 -19.66 40.55
CA THR A 132 -32.50 -18.99 40.44
C THR A 132 -33.55 -19.66 41.34
N LYS A 133 -33.54 -20.99 41.45
CA LYS A 133 -34.43 -21.72 42.37
C LYS A 133 -34.11 -21.43 43.83
N LYS A 134 -32.82 -21.38 44.20
CA LYS A 134 -32.39 -21.03 45.58
C LYS A 134 -32.78 -19.60 45.94
N VAL A 135 -32.55 -18.65 45.04
CA VAL A 135 -32.93 -17.23 45.23
C VAL A 135 -34.45 -17.11 45.38
N SER A 136 -35.23 -17.76 44.52
CA SER A 136 -36.70 -17.74 44.64
C SER A 136 -37.20 -18.35 45.96
N ALA A 137 -36.55 -19.41 46.46
CA ALA A 137 -36.89 -19.99 47.76
C ALA A 137 -36.51 -19.06 48.94
N LEU A 138 -35.40 -18.33 48.84
CA LEU A 138 -34.99 -17.32 49.83
C LEU A 138 -35.91 -16.10 49.81
N GLU A 139 -36.33 -15.63 48.63
CA GLU A 139 -37.31 -14.55 48.48
C GLU A 139 -38.62 -14.88 49.17
N LYS A 140 -39.18 -16.07 48.94
CA LYS A 140 -40.40 -16.53 49.63
C LYS A 140 -40.23 -16.59 51.15
N ARG A 141 -39.04 -16.93 51.65
CA ARG A 141 -38.75 -16.93 53.10
C ARG A 141 -38.65 -15.52 53.65
N VAL A 142 -38.05 -14.60 52.91
CA VAL A 142 -37.95 -13.18 53.28
C VAL A 142 -39.34 -12.53 53.29
N GLU A 143 -40.15 -12.77 52.26
CA GLU A 143 -41.55 -12.33 52.19
C GLU A 143 -42.34 -12.88 53.39
N PHE A 144 -42.22 -14.17 53.69
CA PHE A 144 -42.86 -14.77 54.87
C PHE A 144 -42.40 -14.15 56.21
N ILE A 145 -41.13 -13.78 56.35
CA ILE A 145 -40.61 -13.08 57.54
C ILE A 145 -41.18 -11.66 57.63
N LEU A 146 -41.36 -10.99 56.50
CA LEU A 146 -41.92 -9.64 56.41
C LEU A 146 -43.44 -9.62 56.61
N GLU A 147 -44.15 -10.70 56.24
CA GLU A 147 -45.60 -10.89 56.38
C GLU A 147 -46.01 -11.41 57.77
N ASN A 148 -45.12 -12.07 58.51
CA ASN A 148 -45.44 -12.53 59.88
C ASN A 148 -45.59 -11.35 60.86
N GLU A 149 -46.84 -11.04 61.18
CA GLU A 149 -47.26 -9.89 62.00
C GLU A 149 -46.77 -9.94 63.47
N VAL A 150 -46.24 -11.07 63.95
CA VAL A 150 -45.79 -11.23 65.35
C VAL A 150 -44.60 -10.32 65.71
N ASN A 151 -43.84 -9.81 64.73
CA ASN A 151 -42.72 -8.88 64.96
C ASN A 151 -43.09 -7.39 64.83
N ILE A 152 -44.29 -7.05 64.34
CA ILE A 152 -44.66 -5.66 64.02
C ILE A 152 -44.95 -4.85 65.31
N THR A 153 -45.40 -5.52 66.37
CA THR A 153 -45.82 -4.88 67.63
C THR A 153 -44.70 -4.70 68.67
N LEU A 154 -43.50 -5.24 68.45
CA LEU A 154 -42.46 -5.30 69.51
C LEU A 154 -41.25 -4.38 69.32
N ASN A 155 -40.97 -3.82 68.14
CA ASN A 155 -39.83 -2.89 68.02
C ASN A 155 -39.91 -1.90 66.82
N PRO A 156 -40.22 -0.61 67.04
CA PRO A 156 -40.30 0.39 65.97
C PRO A 156 -38.94 0.83 65.39
N ASN A 157 -37.80 0.36 65.93
CA ASN A 157 -36.44 0.68 65.47
C ASN A 157 -35.76 -0.50 64.71
N ASP A 158 -36.55 -1.33 64.05
CA ASP A 158 -36.07 -2.60 63.48
C ASP A 158 -35.24 -2.39 62.19
N LYS A 159 -33.95 -2.09 62.37
CA LYS A 159 -32.94 -1.98 61.30
C LYS A 159 -32.92 -3.20 60.38
N LEU A 160 -33.28 -4.37 60.88
CA LEU A 160 -33.34 -5.62 60.12
C LEU A 160 -34.38 -5.53 58.99
N ARG A 161 -35.56 -4.95 59.27
CA ARG A 161 -36.63 -4.79 58.29
C ARG A 161 -36.25 -3.80 57.20
N GLN A 162 -35.54 -2.74 57.56
CA GLN A 162 -35.00 -1.77 56.60
C GLN A 162 -33.95 -2.43 55.69
N SER A 163 -33.02 -3.21 56.25
CA SER A 163 -32.05 -3.98 55.46
C SER A 163 -32.69 -5.08 54.59
N LEU A 164 -33.75 -5.75 55.04
CA LEU A 164 -34.49 -6.73 54.24
C LEU A 164 -35.23 -6.06 53.06
N ASN A 165 -35.82 -4.88 53.29
CA ASN A 165 -36.46 -4.10 52.22
C ASN A 165 -35.45 -3.53 51.21
N GLU A 166 -34.27 -3.11 51.67
CA GLU A 166 -33.17 -2.69 50.79
C GLU A 166 -32.66 -3.87 49.94
N LEU A 167 -32.48 -5.05 50.54
CA LEU A 167 -32.09 -6.26 49.82
C LEU A 167 -33.14 -6.69 48.78
N LEU A 168 -34.44 -6.57 49.07
CA LEU A 168 -35.49 -6.83 48.10
C LEU A 168 -35.45 -5.84 46.92
N ARG A 169 -35.25 -4.55 47.19
CA ARG A 169 -35.11 -3.52 46.15
C ARG A 169 -33.87 -3.73 45.28
N GLU A 170 -32.73 -4.06 45.88
CA GLU A 170 -31.49 -4.35 45.16
C GLU A 170 -31.64 -5.59 44.28
N ASN A 171 -32.32 -6.63 44.78
CA ASN A 171 -32.59 -7.85 44.04
C ASN A 171 -33.60 -7.62 42.88
N GLU A 172 -34.61 -6.76 43.05
CA GLU A 172 -35.48 -6.32 41.95
C GLU A 172 -34.74 -5.49 40.89
N ALA A 173 -33.79 -4.64 41.30
CA ALA A 173 -32.94 -3.90 40.38
C ALA A 173 -32.06 -4.87 39.57
N LEU A 174 -31.44 -5.85 40.23
CA LEU A 174 -30.66 -6.90 39.57
C LEU A 174 -31.51 -7.75 38.60
N LYS A 175 -32.76 -8.08 38.95
CA LYS A 175 -33.69 -8.78 38.05
C LYS A 175 -33.97 -7.97 36.78
N ARG A 176 -34.15 -6.65 36.88
CA ARG A 176 -34.35 -5.75 35.73
C ARG A 176 -33.11 -5.68 34.84
N ASP A 177 -31.93 -5.55 35.42
CA ASP A 177 -30.66 -5.55 34.67
C ASP A 177 -30.41 -6.89 33.96
N LEU A 178 -30.73 -8.01 34.62
CA LEU A 178 -30.59 -9.36 34.04
C LEU A 178 -31.57 -9.56 32.88
N ALA A 179 -32.80 -9.05 32.99
CA ALA A 179 -33.78 -9.06 31.89
C ALA A 179 -33.27 -8.26 30.67
N HIS A 180 -32.68 -7.08 30.89
CA HIS A 180 -32.11 -6.27 29.81
C HIS A 180 -30.94 -6.98 29.12
N LYS A 181 -30.03 -7.59 29.88
CA LYS A 181 -28.92 -8.39 29.34
C LYS A 181 -29.41 -9.62 28.55
N ASN A 182 -30.44 -10.31 29.02
CA ASN A 182 -31.02 -11.43 28.30
C ASN A 182 -31.63 -11.01 26.94
N GLN A 183 -32.27 -9.84 26.90
CA GLN A 183 -32.81 -9.29 25.66
C GLN A 183 -31.69 -8.95 24.65
N GLU A 184 -30.55 -8.46 25.13
CA GLU A 184 -29.36 -8.20 24.32
C GLU A 184 -28.72 -9.51 23.80
N ILE A 185 -28.67 -10.55 24.63
CA ILE A 185 -28.23 -11.89 24.23
C ILE A 185 -29.13 -12.47 23.13
N GLU A 186 -30.45 -12.34 23.23
CA GLU A 186 -31.38 -12.79 22.19
C GLU A 186 -31.17 -12.07 20.86
N ARG A 187 -30.94 -10.73 20.88
CA ARG A 187 -30.60 -9.96 19.68
C ARG A 187 -29.31 -10.47 19.03
N ASN A 188 -28.28 -10.72 19.84
CA ASN A 188 -27.00 -11.23 19.35
C ASN A 188 -27.12 -12.67 18.78
N LEU A 189 -27.92 -13.54 19.41
CA LEU A 189 -28.24 -14.86 18.86
C LEU A 189 -28.97 -14.78 17.51
N GLY A 190 -29.86 -13.80 17.35
CA GLY A 190 -30.52 -13.50 16.07
C GLY A 190 -29.52 -13.11 14.98
N ASN A 191 -28.53 -12.28 15.31
CA ASN A 191 -27.46 -11.89 14.38
C ASN A 191 -26.57 -13.07 13.99
N ILE A 192 -26.22 -13.94 14.95
CA ILE A 192 -25.44 -15.16 14.69
C ILE A 192 -26.18 -16.08 13.71
N LYS A 193 -27.49 -16.27 13.87
CA LYS A 193 -28.29 -17.06 12.92
C LYS A 193 -28.22 -16.49 11.50
N LYS A 194 -28.37 -15.17 11.33
CA LYS A 194 -28.25 -14.50 10.02
C LYS A 194 -26.87 -14.71 9.39
N PHE A 195 -25.79 -14.60 10.17
CA PHE A 195 -24.45 -14.85 9.66
C PHE A 195 -24.24 -16.31 9.26
N ASN A 196 -24.76 -17.27 10.02
CA ASN A 196 -24.69 -18.69 9.67
C ASN A 196 -25.46 -19.01 8.37
N GLU A 197 -26.59 -18.36 8.12
CA GLU A 197 -27.33 -18.48 6.85
C GLU A 197 -26.50 -17.95 5.67
N ILE A 198 -25.80 -16.82 5.84
CA ILE A 198 -24.90 -16.25 4.83
C ILE A 198 -23.73 -17.20 4.55
N ILE A 199 -23.10 -17.73 5.61
CA ILE A 199 -22.00 -18.70 5.51
C ILE A 199 -22.45 -19.96 4.77
N ASN A 200 -23.63 -20.49 5.08
CA ASN A 200 -24.17 -21.66 4.39
C ASN A 200 -24.41 -21.40 2.90
N ARG A 201 -24.92 -20.22 2.52
CA ARG A 201 -25.05 -19.82 1.11
C ARG A 201 -23.69 -19.72 0.41
N LEU A 202 -22.68 -19.16 1.08
CA LEU A 202 -21.33 -19.07 0.54
C LEU A 202 -20.68 -20.44 0.39
N ASN A 203 -20.84 -21.34 1.35
CA ASN A 203 -20.34 -22.70 1.27
C ASN A 203 -21.00 -23.49 0.14
N GLN A 204 -22.32 -23.36 -0.05
CA GLN A 204 -23.02 -23.92 -1.20
C GLN A 204 -22.47 -23.37 -2.52
N LYS A 205 -22.18 -22.06 -2.58
CA LYS A 205 -21.56 -21.44 -3.75
C LYS A 205 -20.15 -21.99 -4.00
N ILE A 206 -19.34 -22.15 -2.95
CA ILE A 206 -18.00 -22.74 -3.04
C ILE A 206 -18.06 -24.19 -3.53
N ASP A 207 -18.96 -25.01 -3.00
CA ASP A 207 -19.10 -26.40 -3.43
C ASP A 207 -19.63 -26.52 -4.86
N SER A 208 -20.48 -25.58 -5.30
CA SER A 208 -20.88 -25.49 -6.70
C SER A 208 -19.71 -25.11 -7.63
N MET A 209 -18.82 -24.22 -7.18
CA MET A 209 -17.60 -23.85 -7.92
C MET A 209 -16.58 -24.99 -7.97
N LYS A 210 -16.49 -25.83 -6.92
CA LYS A 210 -15.63 -27.02 -6.91
C LYS A 210 -16.12 -28.12 -7.84
N LYS A 211 -17.44 -28.28 -8.00
CA LYS A 211 -18.02 -29.37 -8.80
C LYS A 211 -17.97 -29.12 -10.30
N ASP A 212 -17.98 -27.86 -10.76
CA ASP A 212 -18.00 -27.56 -12.20
C ASP A 212 -17.37 -26.17 -12.50
N PRO A 213 -16.02 -26.06 -12.55
CA PRO A 213 -15.33 -24.79 -12.76
C PRO A 213 -15.61 -24.12 -14.12
N SER A 214 -16.01 -24.92 -15.11
CA SER A 214 -16.22 -24.51 -16.51
C SER A 214 -17.49 -23.66 -16.71
N LYS A 215 -18.55 -23.90 -15.92
CA LYS A 215 -19.82 -23.16 -16.05
C LYS A 215 -19.76 -21.71 -15.59
N TYR A 216 -18.76 -21.33 -14.79
CA TYR A 216 -18.63 -19.96 -14.28
C TYR A 216 -17.80 -19.05 -15.19
N PHE A 217 -16.95 -19.61 -16.07
CA PHE A 217 -16.22 -18.81 -17.06
C PHE A 217 -17.14 -18.26 -18.16
N ASP A 218 -18.19 -19.00 -18.52
CA ASP A 218 -19.20 -18.54 -19.50
C ASP A 218 -20.36 -17.74 -18.84
N GLY A 219 -20.57 -17.90 -17.53
CA GLY A 219 -21.68 -17.27 -16.79
C GLY A 219 -21.45 -15.81 -16.38
N LEU A 220 -20.20 -15.32 -16.38
CA LEU A 220 -19.88 -13.93 -16.01
C LEU A 220 -20.18 -12.91 -17.13
N ASN A 221 -20.30 -13.36 -18.38
CA ASN A 221 -20.67 -12.50 -19.52
C ASN A 221 -22.19 -12.35 -19.71
N SER A 222 -23.01 -13.18 -19.06
CA SER A 222 -24.47 -13.23 -19.30
C SER A 222 -25.33 -12.57 -18.21
N GLN A 223 -24.77 -12.16 -17.08
CA GLN A 223 -25.51 -11.46 -16.01
C GLN A 223 -25.48 -9.92 -16.09
N GLN A 224 -24.73 -9.32 -17.01
CA GLN A 224 -24.78 -7.87 -17.25
C GLN A 224 -25.77 -7.43 -18.34
N GLN A 225 -26.45 -8.36 -19.03
CA GLN A 225 -27.42 -8.02 -20.10
C GLN A 225 -28.89 -8.36 -19.79
N SER A 226 -29.20 -8.98 -18.65
CA SER A 226 -30.58 -9.40 -18.31
C SER A 226 -31.44 -8.32 -17.63
N SER A 227 -31.17 -7.03 -17.87
CA SER A 227 -32.07 -5.94 -17.47
C SER A 227 -32.66 -5.13 -18.63
N GLN A 228 -32.32 -5.41 -19.88
CA GLN A 228 -32.96 -4.78 -21.04
C GLN A 228 -33.00 -5.73 -22.24
N LYS A 229 -34.11 -6.46 -22.40
CA LYS A 229 -34.77 -6.74 -23.69
C LYS A 229 -35.94 -7.70 -23.50
N LEU A 230 -37.13 -7.10 -23.41
CA LEU A 230 -38.35 -7.69 -23.92
C LEU A 230 -38.24 -7.78 -25.45
N GLU A 231 -38.63 -8.93 -25.96
CA GLU A 231 -39.14 -9.21 -27.32
C GLU A 231 -38.24 -8.87 -28.53
N VAL A 232 -37.84 -9.91 -29.26
CA VAL A 232 -38.34 -10.22 -30.61
C VAL A 232 -37.75 -11.58 -31.03
N LYS A 233 -38.66 -12.51 -31.37
CA LYS A 233 -38.35 -13.81 -31.98
C LYS A 233 -38.07 -13.64 -33.46
N SER A 234 -37.04 -14.31 -33.98
CA SER A 234 -37.06 -14.80 -35.36
C SER A 234 -36.09 -15.97 -35.53
N ASN A 235 -36.63 -17.03 -36.13
CA ASN A 235 -36.03 -18.33 -36.43
C ASN A 235 -35.21 -18.31 -37.73
N ASN A 236 -34.27 -19.27 -37.78
CA ASN A 236 -33.93 -20.17 -38.89
C ASN A 236 -32.81 -19.88 -39.91
N GLN A 237 -32.07 -21.00 -40.12
CA GLN A 237 -31.25 -21.49 -41.25
C GLN A 237 -29.78 -21.05 -41.31
N GLN A 238 -28.80 -21.94 -41.04
CA GLN A 238 -28.32 -23.16 -41.75
C GLN A 238 -27.43 -22.89 -42.97
N GLY A 239 -26.25 -23.53 -42.93
CA GLY A 239 -25.19 -23.57 -43.95
C GLY A 239 -23.87 -23.13 -43.32
N GLY A 240 -22.82 -23.93 -43.15
CA GLY A 240 -22.38 -25.14 -43.82
C GLY A 240 -20.89 -24.93 -44.13
N ASP A 241 -20.03 -25.61 -43.37
CA ASP A 241 -18.58 -25.85 -43.51
C ASP A 241 -17.68 -24.93 -44.35
N PHE A 242 -16.60 -24.42 -43.74
CA PHE A 242 -15.22 -24.69 -44.18
C PHE A 242 -14.22 -24.25 -43.10
N SER A 243 -13.65 -25.23 -42.39
CA SER A 243 -12.58 -25.04 -41.42
C SER A 243 -11.21 -25.08 -42.10
N TYR A 244 -10.46 -23.98 -42.02
CA TYR A 244 -8.99 -24.05 -41.96
C TYR A 244 -8.52 -23.42 -40.65
N SER A 245 -7.77 -24.22 -39.91
CA SER A 245 -7.06 -23.89 -38.69
C SER A 245 -6.15 -22.67 -38.88
N SER A 246 -6.56 -21.51 -38.34
CA SER A 246 -5.66 -20.40 -38.03
C SER A 246 -5.47 -20.35 -36.52
N GLN A 247 -4.56 -21.18 -36.01
CA GLN A 247 -3.98 -21.00 -34.68
C GLN A 247 -2.83 -19.99 -34.81
N ASN A 248 -3.13 -18.70 -34.98
CA ASN A 248 -2.22 -17.58 -34.71
C ASN A 248 -2.94 -16.25 -34.89
N THR A 249 -3.94 -16.01 -34.05
CA THR A 249 -4.45 -14.67 -33.70
C THR A 249 -5.53 -14.89 -32.64
N LYS A 250 -5.12 -14.98 -31.37
CA LYS A 250 -6.05 -14.55 -30.32
C LYS A 250 -6.17 -13.04 -30.50
N LEU A 251 -7.15 -12.65 -31.32
CA LEU A 251 -7.66 -11.30 -31.42
C LEU A 251 -7.87 -10.79 -29.99
N ILE A 252 -7.01 -9.86 -29.59
CA ILE A 252 -7.16 -9.05 -28.38
C ILE A 252 -8.52 -8.37 -28.55
N LYS A 253 -9.51 -8.75 -27.75
CA LYS A 253 -10.81 -8.08 -27.79
C LYS A 253 -10.63 -6.69 -27.20
N ASN A 254 -11.44 -5.73 -27.64
CA ASN A 254 -11.41 -4.35 -27.12
C ASN A 254 -11.55 -4.25 -25.58
N ASP A 255 -12.00 -5.32 -24.91
CA ASP A 255 -12.11 -5.43 -23.45
C ASP A 255 -10.79 -5.83 -22.74
N ASP A 256 -9.71 -6.18 -23.47
CA ASP A 256 -8.41 -6.60 -22.90
C ASP A 256 -7.42 -5.43 -22.73
N ILE A 257 -7.75 -4.21 -23.17
CA ILE A 257 -6.91 -3.02 -22.96
C ILE A 257 -7.26 -2.37 -21.62
N ASP A 258 -7.02 -3.07 -20.51
CA ASP A 258 -7.04 -2.44 -19.19
C ASP A 258 -5.62 -1.95 -18.85
N LEU A 259 -5.26 -0.75 -19.37
CA LEU A 259 -3.99 -0.09 -19.06
C LEU A 259 -3.81 0.10 -17.54
N PHE A 260 -4.91 0.21 -16.81
CA PHE A 260 -4.93 0.44 -15.38
C PHE A 260 -4.84 -0.82 -14.52
N SER A 261 -5.06 -2.00 -15.09
CA SER A 261 -5.11 -3.29 -14.36
C SER A 261 -3.85 -3.60 -13.54
N ASN A 262 -2.69 -2.99 -13.85
CA ASN A 262 -1.45 -3.18 -13.09
C ASN A 262 -0.63 -1.90 -12.85
N PHE A 263 -1.07 -0.73 -13.36
CA PHE A 263 -0.31 0.52 -13.27
C PHE A 263 1.17 0.39 -13.75
N VAL A 264 1.40 -0.50 -14.71
CA VAL A 264 2.71 -0.78 -15.31
C VAL A 264 2.76 -0.08 -16.66
N ILE A 265 3.83 0.68 -16.94
CA ILE A 265 4.07 1.27 -18.26
C ILE A 265 4.17 0.11 -19.28
N PRO A 266 3.28 0.05 -20.29
CA PRO A 266 3.39 -0.92 -21.38
C PRO A 266 4.75 -0.86 -22.08
N GLN A 267 5.32 -2.03 -22.43
CA GLN A 267 6.60 -2.10 -23.15
C GLN A 267 6.50 -1.59 -24.60
N ASN A 268 5.28 -1.54 -25.14
CA ASN A 268 5.00 -1.02 -26.46
C ASN A 268 3.67 -0.25 -26.47
N VAL A 269 3.48 0.54 -27.52
CA VAL A 269 2.28 1.35 -27.77
C VAL A 269 1.21 0.58 -28.56
N GLY A 270 1.23 -0.76 -28.50
CA GLY A 270 0.33 -1.62 -29.27
C GLY A 270 -1.15 -1.41 -28.94
N PHE A 271 -1.47 -0.95 -27.73
CA PHE A 271 -2.83 -0.57 -27.33
C PHE A 271 -3.47 0.47 -28.26
N ARG A 272 -2.65 1.31 -28.90
CA ARG A 272 -3.13 2.32 -29.86
C ARG A 272 -3.59 1.73 -31.18
N ILE A 273 -3.05 0.57 -31.56
CA ILE A 273 -3.51 -0.16 -32.74
C ILE A 273 -4.82 -0.86 -32.38
N VAL A 274 -4.85 -1.57 -31.25
CA VAL A 274 -6.04 -2.30 -30.78
C VAL A 274 -7.23 -1.35 -30.46
N SER A 275 -6.99 -0.07 -30.17
CA SER A 275 -8.09 0.89 -29.97
C SER A 275 -8.72 1.41 -31.27
N LEU A 276 -8.16 1.10 -32.44
CA LEU A 276 -8.72 1.49 -33.74
C LEU A 276 -9.94 0.62 -34.11
N LYS A 277 -10.75 1.09 -35.08
CA LYS A 277 -11.80 0.25 -35.70
C LYS A 277 -11.16 -0.94 -36.41
N SER A 278 -11.84 -2.09 -36.44
CA SER A 278 -11.29 -3.35 -37.01
C SER A 278 -10.67 -3.18 -38.41
N ASP A 279 -11.32 -2.44 -39.31
CA ASP A 279 -10.78 -2.21 -40.66
C ASP A 279 -9.47 -1.38 -40.63
N HIS A 280 -9.39 -0.41 -39.72
CA HIS A 280 -8.19 0.40 -39.52
C HIS A 280 -7.08 -0.39 -38.80
N GLN A 281 -7.43 -1.29 -37.89
CA GLN A 281 -6.48 -2.21 -37.25
C GLN A 281 -5.79 -3.06 -38.30
N ASN A 282 -6.57 -3.71 -39.18
CA ASN A 282 -6.06 -4.57 -40.23
C ASN A 282 -5.12 -3.79 -41.18
N LEU A 283 -5.52 -2.58 -41.59
CA LEU A 283 -4.69 -1.72 -42.43
C LEU A 283 -3.34 -1.34 -41.79
N ILE A 284 -3.35 -1.01 -40.49
CA ILE A 284 -2.11 -0.67 -39.78
C ILE A 284 -1.26 -1.91 -39.54
N HIS A 285 -1.87 -3.07 -39.27
CA HIS A 285 -1.18 -4.35 -39.19
C HIS A 285 -0.53 -4.73 -40.52
N ASP A 286 -1.24 -4.58 -41.64
CA ASP A 286 -0.70 -4.81 -42.98
C ASP A 286 0.54 -3.94 -43.22
N LEU A 287 0.46 -2.64 -42.91
CA LEU A 287 1.60 -1.72 -43.01
C LEU A 287 2.80 -2.19 -42.18
N ILE A 288 2.57 -2.70 -40.97
CA ILE A 288 3.63 -3.20 -40.08
C ILE A 288 4.23 -4.51 -40.61
N GLU A 289 3.41 -5.42 -41.12
CA GLU A 289 3.85 -6.76 -41.55
C GLU A 289 4.55 -6.75 -42.91
N ILE A 290 3.98 -6.06 -43.90
CA ILE A 290 4.51 -6.08 -45.28
C ILE A 290 5.53 -4.96 -45.54
N GLY A 291 5.59 -3.98 -44.64
CA GLY A 291 6.48 -2.82 -44.69
C GLY A 291 5.98 -1.70 -45.63
N SER A 292 6.46 -0.48 -45.36
CA SER A 292 5.98 0.76 -46.02
C SER A 292 6.06 0.73 -47.55
N THR A 293 7.11 0.15 -48.12
CA THR A 293 7.31 0.09 -49.57
C THR A 293 6.29 -0.82 -50.26
N ASN A 294 6.00 -1.99 -49.69
CA ASN A 294 5.04 -2.93 -50.29
C ASN A 294 3.61 -2.48 -50.03
N PHE A 295 3.33 -1.94 -48.86
CA PHE A 295 2.05 -1.34 -48.51
C PHE A 295 1.69 -0.18 -49.45
N THR A 296 2.65 0.70 -49.74
CA THR A 296 2.44 1.79 -50.69
C THR A 296 2.13 1.26 -52.09
N LYS A 297 2.85 0.23 -52.56
CA LYS A 297 2.57 -0.39 -53.86
C LYS A 297 1.16 -1.01 -53.93
N GLN A 298 0.72 -1.69 -52.87
CA GLN A 298 -0.60 -2.29 -52.77
C GLN A 298 -1.72 -1.24 -52.79
N ILE A 299 -1.54 -0.12 -52.10
CA ILE A 299 -2.48 1.00 -52.13
C ILE A 299 -2.50 1.64 -53.51
N MET A 300 -1.33 1.92 -54.08
CA MET A 300 -1.22 2.55 -55.41
C MET A 300 -1.79 1.66 -56.53
N SER A 301 -1.79 0.33 -56.36
CA SER A 301 -2.46 -0.60 -57.28
C SER A 301 -3.98 -0.64 -57.16
N THR A 302 -4.56 -0.01 -56.13
CA THR A 302 -6.01 0.04 -55.94
C THR A 302 -6.62 1.11 -56.85
N ASN A 303 -7.51 0.75 -57.78
CA ASN A 303 -8.09 1.71 -58.74
C ASN A 303 -9.05 2.76 -58.12
N ASN A 304 -9.39 2.62 -56.85
CA ASN A 304 -10.31 3.53 -56.15
C ASN A 304 -9.54 4.66 -55.43
N GLN A 305 -9.55 5.85 -56.04
CA GLN A 305 -8.88 7.04 -55.48
C GLN A 305 -9.41 7.48 -54.11
N VAL A 306 -10.71 7.26 -53.84
CA VAL A 306 -11.31 7.60 -52.53
C VAL A 306 -10.72 6.72 -51.45
N GLN A 307 -10.64 5.42 -51.70
CA GLN A 307 -10.06 4.44 -50.78
C GLN A 307 -8.57 4.69 -50.54
N GLN A 308 -7.81 5.04 -51.59
CA GLN A 308 -6.40 5.43 -51.44
C GLN A 308 -6.26 6.63 -50.49
N ARG A 309 -7.05 7.68 -50.71
CA ARG A 309 -7.04 8.89 -49.88
C ARG A 309 -7.39 8.58 -48.43
N ASP A 310 -8.39 7.75 -48.18
CA ASP A 310 -8.81 7.38 -46.82
C ASP A 310 -7.71 6.61 -46.08
N VAL A 311 -7.03 5.68 -46.75
CA VAL A 311 -5.90 4.95 -46.15
C VAL A 311 -4.71 5.87 -45.88
N PHE A 312 -4.37 6.78 -46.80
CA PHE A 312 -3.32 7.78 -46.57
C PHE A 312 -3.65 8.71 -45.41
N ASN A 313 -4.89 9.21 -45.34
CA ASN A 313 -5.36 10.05 -44.24
C ASN A 313 -5.28 9.31 -42.90
N LEU A 314 -5.65 8.03 -42.87
CA LEU A 314 -5.54 7.20 -41.68
C LEU A 314 -4.09 7.10 -41.21
N VAL A 315 -3.17 6.69 -42.10
CA VAL A 315 -1.74 6.55 -41.76
C VAL A 315 -1.13 7.88 -41.30
N ALA A 316 -1.42 8.97 -42.02
CA ALA A 316 -0.95 10.30 -41.64
C ALA A 316 -1.51 10.74 -40.29
N SER A 317 -2.79 10.49 -40.01
CA SER A 317 -3.42 10.81 -38.73
C SER A 317 -2.81 10.02 -37.56
N GLN A 318 -2.48 8.74 -37.77
CA GLN A 318 -1.79 7.93 -36.76
C GLN A 318 -0.38 8.47 -36.51
N PHE A 319 0.38 8.80 -37.56
CA PHE A 319 1.71 9.37 -37.41
C PHE A 319 1.71 10.71 -36.66
N LEU A 320 0.80 11.62 -37.02
CA LEU A 320 0.65 12.90 -36.31
C LEU A 320 0.29 12.67 -34.84
N SER A 321 -0.64 11.75 -34.57
CA SER A 321 -1.04 11.43 -33.21
C SER A 321 0.08 10.75 -32.39
N PHE A 322 1.01 10.02 -33.03
CA PHE A 322 2.22 9.52 -32.37
C PHE A 322 3.21 10.64 -32.04
N LYS A 323 3.39 11.58 -32.97
CA LYS A 323 4.24 12.76 -32.76
C LYS A 323 3.70 13.60 -31.60
N ASP A 324 2.41 13.91 -31.58
CA ASP A 324 1.77 14.68 -30.52
C ASP A 324 1.92 14.02 -29.15
N LEU A 325 1.73 12.69 -29.08
CA LEU A 325 1.95 11.94 -27.84
C LEU A 325 3.41 12.01 -27.39
N SER A 326 4.36 11.84 -28.32
CA SER A 326 5.79 11.92 -28.00
C SER A 326 6.17 13.31 -27.48
N GLU A 327 5.63 14.37 -28.05
CA GLU A 327 5.84 15.74 -27.58
C GLU A 327 5.27 15.94 -26.18
N LYS A 328 4.04 15.46 -25.92
CA LYS A 328 3.42 15.48 -24.59
C LYS A 328 4.22 14.71 -23.55
N VAL A 329 4.75 13.53 -23.89
CA VAL A 329 5.61 12.75 -22.98
C VAL A 329 6.89 13.51 -22.68
N ASN A 330 7.55 14.10 -23.68
CA ASN A 330 8.76 14.88 -23.48
C ASN A 330 8.52 16.11 -22.60
N GLN A 331 7.41 16.82 -22.84
CA GLN A 331 7.00 17.96 -22.00
C GLN A 331 6.75 17.52 -20.55
N LEU A 332 6.01 16.43 -20.36
CA LEU A 332 5.76 15.84 -19.04
C LEU A 332 7.05 15.51 -18.30
N LEU A 333 8.01 14.86 -18.97
CA LEU A 333 9.29 14.50 -18.37
C LEU A 333 10.11 15.74 -18.00
N ASN A 334 10.15 16.76 -18.87
CA ASN A 334 10.84 18.01 -18.58
C ASN A 334 10.24 18.72 -17.36
N ASP A 335 8.91 18.78 -17.25
CA ASP A 335 8.23 19.41 -16.11
C ASP A 335 8.45 18.64 -14.80
N LEU A 336 8.45 17.31 -14.85
CA LEU A 336 8.76 16.46 -13.69
C LEU A 336 10.25 16.53 -13.31
N GLN A 337 11.14 16.81 -14.26
CA GLN A 337 12.54 17.01 -13.98
C GLN A 337 12.77 18.29 -13.16
N ILE A 338 12.01 19.36 -13.44
CA ILE A 338 12.06 20.60 -12.64
C ILE A 338 11.75 20.30 -11.17
N LEU A 339 10.72 19.48 -10.91
CA LEU A 339 10.38 19.00 -9.57
C LEU A 339 11.51 18.27 -8.86
N PHE A 340 12.23 17.42 -9.61
CA PHE A 340 13.28 16.58 -9.06
C PHE A 340 14.50 17.40 -8.62
N PHE A 341 14.83 18.47 -9.35
CA PHE A 341 16.05 19.26 -9.11
C PHE A 341 15.84 20.54 -8.28
N GLN A 342 14.61 21.02 -8.13
CA GLN A 342 14.33 22.20 -7.31
C GLN A 342 14.16 21.85 -5.82
N GLU A 343 15.26 21.52 -5.16
CA GLU A 343 15.28 21.22 -3.71
C GLU A 343 15.05 22.45 -2.81
N GLN A 344 15.00 23.68 -3.35
CA GLN A 344 14.98 24.92 -2.56
C GLN A 344 13.84 25.93 -2.86
N GLN A 345 12.85 25.59 -3.71
CA GLN A 345 11.69 26.48 -3.94
C GLN A 345 10.52 26.18 -3.00
N ASP A 346 9.65 27.17 -2.77
CA ASP A 346 8.40 26.98 -2.04
C ASP A 346 7.57 25.90 -2.75
N SER A 347 7.34 24.78 -2.06
CA SER A 347 6.63 23.62 -2.61
C SER A 347 5.26 24.00 -3.18
N LYS A 348 4.63 25.05 -2.66
CA LYS A 348 3.34 25.57 -3.14
C LYS A 348 3.41 26.10 -4.58
N GLU A 349 4.46 26.86 -4.89
CA GLU A 349 4.63 27.47 -6.21
C GLU A 349 4.90 26.40 -7.27
N VAL A 350 5.74 25.41 -6.93
CA VAL A 350 6.05 24.28 -7.80
C VAL A 350 4.80 23.46 -8.09
N ILE A 351 4.01 23.11 -7.07
CA ILE A 351 2.74 22.37 -7.24
C ILE A 351 1.77 23.17 -8.10
N SER A 352 1.62 24.47 -7.87
CA SER A 352 0.73 25.31 -8.68
C SER A 352 1.15 25.37 -10.15
N LYS A 353 2.46 25.44 -10.45
CA LYS A 353 2.98 25.42 -11.84
C LYS A 353 2.73 24.09 -12.52
N LEU A 354 2.92 22.98 -11.82
CA LEU A 354 2.64 21.64 -12.37
C LEU A 354 1.17 21.44 -12.64
N ASN A 355 0.29 21.85 -11.73
CA ASN A 355 -1.16 21.77 -11.93
C ASN A 355 -1.57 22.46 -13.24
N LEU A 356 -0.99 23.61 -13.55
CA LEU A 356 -1.21 24.31 -14.82
C LEU A 356 -0.63 23.55 -16.03
N SER A 357 0.61 23.05 -15.93
CA SER A 357 1.22 22.33 -17.05
C SER A 357 0.53 21.00 -17.35
N LEU A 358 0.16 20.25 -16.31
CA LEU A 358 -0.58 18.99 -16.45
C LEU A 358 -1.95 19.23 -17.10
N ALA A 359 -2.66 20.29 -16.73
CA ALA A 359 -3.91 20.64 -17.42
C ALA A 359 -3.69 20.84 -18.93
N HIS A 360 -2.58 21.48 -19.33
CA HIS A 360 -2.23 21.65 -20.74
C HIS A 360 -1.86 20.32 -21.41
N ILE A 361 -0.97 19.52 -20.81
CA ILE A 361 -0.48 18.25 -21.40
C ILE A 361 -1.66 17.30 -21.67
N PHE A 362 -2.59 17.20 -20.72
CA PHE A 362 -3.77 16.35 -20.81
C PHE A 362 -4.93 16.99 -21.58
N ASN A 363 -4.75 18.19 -22.11
CA ASN A 363 -5.78 18.96 -22.81
C ASN A 363 -7.11 19.04 -22.02
N ALA A 364 -6.99 19.36 -20.73
CA ALA A 364 -8.08 19.41 -19.77
C ALA A 364 -8.27 20.85 -19.23
N LYS A 365 -9.39 21.10 -18.54
CA LYS A 365 -9.65 22.41 -17.91
C LYS A 365 -8.79 22.62 -16.68
N SER A 366 -8.59 21.57 -15.88
CA SER A 366 -7.86 21.65 -14.62
C SER A 366 -7.16 20.34 -14.31
N ALA A 367 -6.06 20.42 -13.59
CA ALA A 367 -5.41 19.30 -12.96
C ALA A 367 -4.95 19.69 -11.55
N HIS A 368 -5.05 18.78 -10.60
CA HIS A 368 -4.60 18.97 -9.23
C HIS A 368 -3.85 17.76 -8.70
N ILE A 369 -2.68 18.02 -8.13
CA ILE A 369 -1.94 17.06 -7.31
C ILE A 369 -2.38 17.25 -5.86
N TRP A 370 -3.04 16.26 -5.28
CA TRP A 370 -3.57 16.27 -3.92
C TRP A 370 -2.65 15.50 -2.98
N PHE A 371 -2.15 16.18 -1.95
CA PHE A 371 -1.39 15.59 -0.86
C PHE A 371 -2.32 15.15 0.25
N ILE A 372 -2.02 14.00 0.84
CA ILE A 372 -2.86 13.37 1.84
C ILE A 372 -2.39 13.73 3.24
N GLU A 373 -3.29 14.33 4.03
CA GLU A 373 -3.08 14.57 5.46
C GLU A 373 -3.89 13.56 6.28
N CYS A 374 -3.36 12.34 6.39
CA CYS A 374 -4.05 11.19 7.00
C CYS A 374 -4.58 11.47 8.41
N GLN A 375 -3.87 12.27 9.21
CA GLN A 375 -4.27 12.57 10.60
C GLN A 375 -5.55 13.41 10.67
N GLN A 376 -5.79 14.27 9.68
CA GLN A 376 -6.94 15.17 9.65
C GLN A 376 -8.06 14.64 8.73
N GLY A 377 -7.76 13.66 7.87
CA GLY A 377 -8.71 13.16 6.86
C GLY A 377 -8.97 14.18 5.74
N ILE A 378 -7.97 15.01 5.43
CA ILE A 378 -8.06 16.10 4.45
C ILE A 378 -7.06 15.85 3.32
N LEU A 379 -7.46 16.27 2.12
CA LEU A 379 -6.61 16.37 0.94
C LEU A 379 -6.29 17.84 0.67
N THR A 380 -5.02 18.15 0.40
CA THR A 380 -4.57 19.52 0.18
C THR A 380 -3.89 19.66 -1.17
N THR A 381 -4.21 20.71 -1.91
CA THR A 381 -3.52 21.11 -3.16
C THR A 381 -3.33 22.62 -3.21
N TYR A 382 -2.64 23.11 -4.23
CA TYR A 382 -2.35 24.52 -4.43
C TYR A 382 -2.75 24.98 -5.83
N GLU A 383 -3.50 26.07 -5.91
CA GLU A 383 -3.87 26.73 -7.15
C GLU A 383 -3.64 28.23 -7.01
N ASN A 384 -2.85 28.82 -7.92
CA ASN A 384 -2.47 30.24 -7.88
C ASN A 384 -1.87 30.63 -6.51
N ASN A 385 -1.01 29.78 -5.96
CA ASN A 385 -0.40 29.89 -4.63
C ASN A 385 -1.40 29.95 -3.45
N ARG A 386 -2.68 29.62 -3.67
CA ARG A 386 -3.68 29.47 -2.62
C ARG A 386 -3.90 28.01 -2.30
N GLU A 387 -4.03 27.72 -1.02
CA GLU A 387 -4.31 26.39 -0.52
C GLU A 387 -5.79 26.03 -0.78
N LYS A 388 -6.03 24.85 -1.33
CA LYS A 388 -7.35 24.23 -1.43
C LYS A 388 -7.36 22.95 -0.60
N LYS A 389 -8.42 22.77 0.17
CA LYS A 389 -8.64 21.60 1.02
C LYS A 389 -9.93 20.89 0.63
N CYS A 390 -9.94 19.57 0.64
CA CYS A 390 -11.15 18.79 0.48
C CYS A 390 -11.18 17.55 1.39
N LEU A 391 -12.36 17.01 1.64
CA LEU A 391 -12.54 15.82 2.47
C LEU A 391 -12.12 14.55 1.72
N ILE A 392 -11.32 13.70 2.37
CA ILE A 392 -10.89 12.42 1.79
C ILE A 392 -12.00 11.35 1.76
N SER A 393 -13.05 11.54 2.58
CA SER A 393 -14.10 10.54 2.83
C SER A 393 -15.30 10.63 1.89
N LYS A 394 -15.32 11.59 0.95
CA LYS A 394 -16.47 11.84 0.08
C LYS A 394 -16.07 12.05 -1.38
N GLY A 395 -17.00 11.76 -2.29
CA GLY A 395 -16.85 11.97 -3.73
C GLY A 395 -16.02 10.89 -4.45
N LEU A 396 -15.72 11.12 -5.73
CA LEU A 396 -14.92 10.21 -6.55
C LEU A 396 -13.45 10.13 -6.09
N LEU A 397 -12.88 11.20 -5.52
CA LEU A 397 -11.53 11.15 -4.93
C LEU A 397 -11.45 10.10 -3.81
N SER A 398 -12.50 9.98 -2.99
CA SER A 398 -12.57 8.99 -1.92
C SER A 398 -12.59 7.56 -2.45
N GLU A 399 -13.32 7.30 -3.53
CA GLU A 399 -13.35 5.98 -4.16
C GLU A 399 -12.01 5.58 -4.74
N CYS A 400 -11.32 6.53 -5.39
CA CYS A 400 -9.96 6.33 -5.88
C CYS A 400 -8.99 6.03 -4.73
N PHE A 401 -9.10 6.78 -3.62
CA PHE A 401 -8.25 6.63 -2.44
C PHE A 401 -8.43 5.28 -1.74
N PHE A 402 -9.66 4.93 -1.37
CA PHE A 402 -9.94 3.67 -0.65
C PHE A 402 -9.89 2.45 -1.58
N GLY A 403 -10.32 2.61 -2.83
CA GLY A 403 -10.27 1.57 -3.85
C GLY A 403 -8.87 1.29 -4.36
N LYS A 404 -7.93 2.25 -4.19
CA LYS A 404 -6.55 2.20 -4.70
C LYS A 404 -6.49 1.88 -6.20
N LYS A 405 -7.50 2.32 -6.94
CA LYS A 405 -7.65 2.09 -8.36
C LYS A 405 -7.89 3.42 -9.07
N PRO A 406 -7.30 3.62 -10.26
CA PRO A 406 -7.58 4.80 -11.06
C PRO A 406 -9.02 4.79 -11.56
N ILE A 407 -9.54 5.98 -11.83
CA ILE A 407 -10.92 6.20 -12.27
C ILE A 407 -10.89 7.10 -13.51
N ASN A 408 -11.40 6.61 -14.64
CA ASN A 408 -11.71 7.43 -15.82
C ASN A 408 -13.24 7.47 -15.99
N SER A 409 -13.86 8.64 -15.83
CA SER A 409 -15.32 8.78 -15.84
C SER A 409 -15.79 9.89 -16.78
N LYS A 410 -16.79 9.57 -17.62
CA LYS A 410 -17.45 10.47 -18.58
C LYS A 410 -18.68 11.20 -18.01
N ASN A 411 -19.15 10.84 -16.82
CA ASN A 411 -20.38 11.37 -16.22
C ASN A 411 -20.21 11.65 -14.71
N ALA A 412 -19.17 12.39 -14.34
CA ALA A 412 -18.98 12.83 -12.95
C ALA A 412 -20.03 13.88 -12.51
N ARG A 413 -21.02 14.24 -13.36
CA ARG A 413 -22.16 15.08 -12.98
C ARG A 413 -23.09 14.43 -11.96
N ASN A 414 -23.25 13.12 -12.02
CA ASN A 414 -24.16 12.38 -11.15
C ASN A 414 -23.60 12.17 -9.74
N LYS A 415 -22.30 12.43 -9.56
CA LYS A 415 -21.60 12.20 -8.30
C LYS A 415 -20.48 13.23 -8.12
N PRO A 416 -20.49 14.01 -7.02
CA PRO A 416 -19.43 14.98 -6.76
C PRO A 416 -18.04 14.37 -6.86
N LEU A 417 -17.13 15.09 -7.50
CA LEU A 417 -15.72 14.74 -7.60
C LEU A 417 -15.08 14.77 -6.20
N TYR A 418 -15.29 15.86 -5.47
CA TYR A 418 -14.88 16.04 -4.08
C TYR A 418 -15.72 17.12 -3.37
N TYR A 419 -15.53 17.25 -2.06
CA TYR A 419 -16.18 18.25 -1.22
C TYR A 419 -15.13 19.20 -0.66
N GLN A 420 -15.08 20.41 -1.22
CA GLN A 420 -14.11 21.44 -0.85
C GLN A 420 -14.48 22.07 0.50
N ILE A 421 -13.48 22.34 1.33
CA ILE A 421 -13.62 23.02 2.61
C ILE A 421 -13.27 24.50 2.39
N CYS A 422 -14.27 25.39 2.53
CA CYS A 422 -14.09 26.84 2.44
C CYS A 422 -14.80 27.52 3.61
N GLU A 423 -14.07 28.25 4.46
CA GLU A 423 -14.62 29.08 5.53
C GLU A 423 -15.75 28.37 6.33
N ASP A 424 -15.44 27.15 6.80
CA ASP A 424 -16.33 26.25 7.56
C ASP A 424 -17.57 25.69 6.81
N LYS A 425 -17.62 25.84 5.48
CA LYS A 425 -18.65 25.21 4.63
C LYS A 425 -18.07 24.15 3.70
N GLU A 426 -18.85 23.09 3.48
CA GLU A 426 -18.57 22.07 2.49
C GLU A 426 -19.24 22.42 1.16
N LEU A 427 -18.45 22.58 0.10
CA LEU A 427 -18.94 22.83 -1.26
C LEU A 427 -18.68 21.61 -2.13
N SER A 428 -19.75 21.02 -2.68
CA SER A 428 -19.62 19.90 -3.61
C SER A 428 -19.12 20.39 -4.96
N VAL A 429 -17.97 19.86 -5.41
CA VAL A 429 -17.43 20.13 -6.74
C VAL A 429 -17.83 19.02 -7.69
N VAL A 430 -18.42 19.38 -8.82
CA VAL A 430 -18.96 18.48 -9.83
C VAL A 430 -18.28 18.80 -11.16
N VAL A 431 -17.90 17.76 -11.92
CA VAL A 431 -17.21 17.90 -13.20
C VAL A 431 -17.86 17.01 -14.25
N ASP A 432 -17.62 17.30 -15.52
CA ASP A 432 -18.20 16.55 -16.62
C ASP A 432 -17.46 15.24 -16.79
N THR A 433 -16.13 15.34 -16.84
CA THR A 433 -15.21 14.22 -17.03
C THR A 433 -14.07 14.31 -16.03
N CYS A 434 -13.58 13.17 -15.56
CA CYS A 434 -12.41 13.13 -14.69
C CYS A 434 -11.54 11.90 -14.93
N LEU A 435 -10.23 12.09 -14.78
CA LEU A 435 -9.24 11.04 -14.65
C LEU A 435 -8.56 11.22 -13.29
N ILE A 436 -8.68 10.21 -12.43
CA ILE A 436 -8.15 10.22 -11.07
C ILE A 436 -7.19 9.06 -10.92
N ILE A 437 -5.99 9.33 -10.39
CA ILE A 437 -4.91 8.36 -10.28
C ILE A 437 -4.41 8.31 -8.83
N PRO A 438 -4.45 7.14 -8.17
CA PRO A 438 -3.87 6.99 -6.85
C PRO A 438 -2.39 6.62 -6.96
N ILE A 439 -1.54 7.43 -6.34
CA ILE A 439 -0.12 7.11 -6.18
C ILE A 439 0.06 6.45 -4.82
N ALA A 440 0.26 5.14 -4.84
CA ALA A 440 0.53 4.35 -3.65
C ALA A 440 2.01 4.03 -3.48
N ASP A 441 2.43 4.00 -2.23
CA ASP A 441 3.70 3.39 -1.83
C ASP A 441 3.64 1.89 -2.13
N LEU A 442 4.60 1.38 -2.90
CA LEU A 442 4.70 -0.02 -3.25
C LEU A 442 4.95 -0.92 -2.03
N GLN A 443 5.63 -0.40 -0.99
CA GLN A 443 5.96 -1.16 0.21
C GLN A 443 4.84 -1.12 1.25
N ALA A 444 4.34 0.09 1.55
CA ALA A 444 3.30 0.26 2.58
C ALA A 444 1.88 0.00 2.06
N ASN A 445 1.69 -0.10 0.73
CA ASN A 445 0.38 -0.15 0.08
C ASN A 445 -0.55 0.97 0.56
N GLN A 446 0.00 2.15 0.85
CA GLN A 446 -0.75 3.34 1.29
C GLN A 446 -0.71 4.38 0.17
N VAL A 447 -1.87 4.95 -0.16
CA VAL A 447 -1.94 6.06 -1.12
C VAL A 447 -1.33 7.29 -0.44
N LYS A 448 -0.40 7.95 -1.12
CA LYS A 448 0.31 9.15 -0.66
C LYS A 448 -0.18 10.42 -1.35
N ILE A 449 -0.52 10.28 -2.64
CA ILE A 449 -0.99 11.37 -3.49
C ILE A 449 -2.14 10.89 -4.37
N LEU A 450 -3.09 11.77 -4.66
CA LEU A 450 -4.04 11.61 -5.75
C LEU A 450 -3.75 12.64 -6.84
N ILE A 451 -3.65 12.22 -8.09
CA ILE A 451 -3.67 13.14 -9.23
C ILE A 451 -5.10 13.17 -9.74
N GLU A 452 -5.63 14.37 -9.91
CA GLU A 452 -6.94 14.60 -10.51
C GLU A 452 -6.77 15.47 -11.76
N ILE A 453 -7.45 15.07 -12.83
CA ILE A 453 -7.47 15.79 -14.11
C ILE A 453 -8.93 15.85 -14.54
N SER A 454 -9.46 17.05 -14.74
CA SER A 454 -10.90 17.27 -14.92
C SER A 454 -11.26 18.08 -16.15
N ASN A 455 -12.42 17.73 -16.70
CA ASN A 455 -13.02 18.33 -17.89
C ASN A 455 -12.08 18.28 -19.10
N SER A 456 -11.83 17.07 -19.60
CA SER A 456 -11.22 16.83 -20.91
C SER A 456 -11.96 17.62 -22.00
N LYS A 457 -11.20 18.24 -22.92
CA LYS A 457 -11.79 18.87 -24.11
C LYS A 457 -12.35 17.86 -25.13
N ASN A 458 -12.01 16.58 -24.99
CA ASN A 458 -12.39 15.50 -25.92
C ASN A 458 -13.59 14.65 -25.42
N GLU A 459 -14.43 15.20 -24.51
CA GLU A 459 -15.55 14.53 -23.83
C GLU A 459 -15.21 13.30 -22.96
N ILE A 460 -14.04 12.67 -23.12
CA ILE A 460 -13.50 11.62 -22.26
C ILE A 460 -11.97 11.66 -22.35
N PHE A 461 -11.29 11.07 -21.37
CA PHE A 461 -9.85 10.81 -21.48
C PHE A 461 -9.64 9.54 -22.31
N SER A 462 -8.78 9.62 -23.32
CA SER A 462 -8.44 8.50 -24.19
C SER A 462 -7.35 7.64 -23.57
N PHE A 463 -7.08 6.48 -24.18
CA PHE A 463 -5.97 5.60 -23.78
C PHE A 463 -4.60 6.29 -23.79
N ASP A 464 -4.41 7.32 -24.61
CA ASP A 464 -3.16 8.09 -24.61
C ASP A 464 -3.02 8.92 -23.33
N GLU A 465 -4.10 9.53 -22.84
CA GLU A 465 -4.11 10.21 -21.54
C GLU A 465 -3.99 9.22 -20.39
N GLU A 466 -4.61 8.04 -20.48
CA GLU A 466 -4.41 6.97 -19.49
C GLU A 466 -2.93 6.54 -19.44
N TYR A 467 -2.28 6.34 -20.58
CA TYR A 467 -0.87 6.03 -20.67
C TYR A 467 0.03 7.13 -20.07
N LEU A 468 -0.24 8.41 -20.41
CA LEU A 468 0.46 9.56 -19.81
C LEU A 468 0.31 9.58 -18.29
N SER A 469 -0.88 9.25 -17.78
CA SER A 469 -1.12 9.22 -16.35
C SER A 469 -0.38 8.12 -15.61
N ILE A 470 -0.15 6.96 -16.24
CA ILE A 470 0.69 5.88 -15.69
C ILE A 470 2.14 6.35 -15.58
N ILE A 471 2.68 6.98 -16.64
CA ILE A 471 4.03 7.56 -16.62
C ILE A 471 4.13 8.58 -15.48
N LEU A 472 3.22 9.54 -15.44
CA LEU A 472 3.18 10.58 -14.42
C LEU A 472 3.15 9.99 -13.00
N GLY A 473 2.27 9.02 -12.75
CA GLY A 473 2.13 8.39 -11.44
C GLY A 473 3.40 7.65 -11.00
N GLN A 474 4.08 6.95 -11.90
CA GLN A 474 5.33 6.25 -11.58
C GLN A 474 6.48 7.22 -11.24
N PHE A 475 6.62 8.30 -12.01
CA PHE A 475 7.67 9.30 -11.77
C PHE A 475 7.41 10.10 -10.48
N LEU A 476 6.17 10.55 -10.27
CA LEU A 476 5.80 11.25 -9.04
C LEU A 476 5.98 10.37 -7.81
N ASN A 477 5.66 9.07 -7.87
CA ASN A 477 5.91 8.16 -6.76
C ASN A 477 7.38 8.15 -6.32
N LYS A 478 8.30 8.11 -7.29
CA LYS A 478 9.75 8.16 -7.02
C LYS A 478 10.15 9.49 -6.39
N ILE A 479 9.69 10.61 -6.94
CA ILE A 479 9.99 11.95 -6.44
C ILE A 479 9.53 12.11 -4.99
N VAL A 480 8.28 11.73 -4.70
CA VAL A 480 7.67 11.85 -3.37
C VAL A 480 8.38 10.97 -2.36
N THR A 481 8.63 9.71 -2.73
CA THR A 481 9.36 8.78 -1.86
C THR A 481 10.76 9.30 -1.54
N MET A 482 11.46 9.86 -2.53
CA MET A 482 12.78 10.48 -2.30
C MET A 482 12.69 11.68 -1.35
N GLN A 483 11.72 12.57 -1.56
CA GLN A 483 11.51 13.74 -0.70
C GLN A 483 11.16 13.35 0.75
N GLU A 484 10.35 12.31 0.95
CA GLU A 484 10.04 11.78 2.29
C GLU A 484 11.29 11.22 2.97
N ILE A 485 12.10 10.45 2.26
CA ILE A 485 13.38 9.93 2.77
C ILE A 485 14.29 11.08 3.18
N ASN A 486 14.40 12.13 2.35
CA ASN A 486 15.23 13.30 2.64
C ASN A 486 14.68 14.07 3.86
N LYS A 487 13.38 14.33 3.92
CA LYS A 487 12.73 14.99 5.07
C LYS A 487 12.93 14.19 6.36
N TYR A 488 12.83 12.86 6.29
CA TYR A 488 13.08 11.97 7.42
C TYR A 488 14.54 12.04 7.87
N LYS A 489 15.50 12.00 6.94
CA LYS A 489 16.93 12.18 7.22
C LYS A 489 17.20 13.54 7.87
N ASP A 490 16.68 14.63 7.31
CA ASP A 490 16.83 15.97 7.86
C ASP A 490 16.26 16.08 9.28
N THR A 491 15.10 15.46 9.51
CA THR A 491 14.47 15.41 10.84
C THR A 491 15.35 14.65 11.83
N ILE A 492 15.95 13.52 11.43
CA ILE A 492 16.91 12.78 12.26
C ILE A 492 18.16 13.62 12.54
N ILE A 493 18.74 14.25 11.52
CA ILE A 493 19.95 15.07 11.67
C ILE A 493 19.69 16.23 12.63
N ARG A 494 18.58 16.96 12.45
CA ARG A 494 18.18 18.05 13.36
C ARG A 494 17.96 17.56 14.79
N PHE A 495 17.30 16.41 14.95
CA PHE A 495 17.07 15.82 16.26
C PHE A 495 18.39 15.40 16.93
N ASN A 496 19.30 14.79 16.18
CA ASN A 496 20.62 14.41 16.70
C ASN A 496 21.46 15.64 17.07
N GLN A 497 21.42 16.70 16.26
CA GLN A 497 22.07 17.97 16.60
C GLN A 497 21.50 18.53 17.90
N GLN A 498 20.17 18.54 18.04
CA GLN A 498 19.50 18.98 19.25
C GLN A 498 19.92 18.13 20.47
N LEU A 499 20.08 16.80 20.31
CA LEU A 499 20.61 15.95 21.37
C LEU A 499 22.05 16.32 21.76
N VAL A 500 22.93 16.55 20.78
CA VAL A 500 24.33 16.96 21.03
C VAL A 500 24.39 18.28 21.78
N ASP A 501 23.69 19.31 21.30
CA ASP A 501 23.63 20.63 21.95
C ASP A 501 23.10 20.50 23.39
N THR A 502 22.15 19.60 23.60
CA THR A 502 21.58 19.30 24.91
C THR A 502 22.58 18.64 25.85
N ILE A 503 23.39 17.70 25.35
CA ILE A 503 24.45 17.06 26.14
C ILE A 503 25.49 18.09 26.55
N ASP A 504 25.96 18.92 25.62
CA ASP A 504 26.93 19.97 25.92
C ASP A 504 26.40 20.85 27.05
N HIS A 505 25.14 21.27 26.96
CA HIS A 505 24.49 22.04 28.02
C HIS A 505 24.43 21.30 29.38
N LEU A 506 24.24 19.97 29.39
CA LEU A 506 24.23 19.15 30.61
C LEU A 506 25.63 18.98 31.22
N MET A 507 26.68 18.88 30.39
CA MET A 507 28.07 18.71 30.83
C MET A 507 28.64 19.95 31.53
N TYR A 508 28.08 21.14 31.24
CA TYR A 508 28.40 22.38 31.94
C TYR A 508 27.72 22.52 33.31
N ALA A 509 26.96 21.53 33.77
CA ALA A 509 26.36 21.60 35.10
C ALA A 509 27.43 21.74 36.19
N GLU A 510 27.20 22.68 37.11
CA GLU A 510 28.12 22.92 38.23
C GLU A 510 27.91 21.88 39.33
N ASN A 511 26.66 21.63 39.70
CA ASN A 511 26.25 20.72 40.77
C ASN A 511 25.03 19.86 40.38
N LYS A 512 24.64 18.89 41.23
CA LYS A 512 23.48 18.01 41.00
C LYS A 512 22.14 18.75 40.90
N PHE A 513 21.98 19.88 41.61
CA PHE A 513 20.79 20.71 41.51
C PHE A 513 20.70 21.40 40.14
N ASP A 514 21.78 22.04 39.68
CA ASP A 514 21.89 22.64 38.35
C ASP A 514 21.66 21.59 37.26
N LEU A 515 22.30 20.42 37.38
CA LEU A 515 22.07 19.30 36.45
C LEU A 515 20.59 18.91 36.39
N SER A 516 19.90 18.79 37.53
CA SER A 516 18.46 18.47 37.58
C SER A 516 17.61 19.51 36.85
N GLN A 517 17.89 20.80 37.03
CA GLN A 517 17.18 21.87 36.32
C GLN A 517 17.45 21.85 34.82
N ARG A 518 18.69 21.57 34.41
CA ARG A 518 19.06 21.45 33.00
C ARG A 518 18.36 20.26 32.37
N ILE A 519 18.34 19.10 33.03
CA ILE A 519 17.57 17.92 32.60
C ILE A 519 16.11 18.31 32.37
N GLN A 520 15.51 19.07 33.30
CA GLN A 520 14.14 19.57 33.17
C GLN A 520 13.88 20.36 31.90
N LYS A 521 14.75 21.33 31.60
CA LYS A 521 14.65 22.15 30.39
C LYS A 521 14.90 21.32 29.13
N SER A 522 15.92 20.46 29.16
CA SER A 522 16.33 19.58 28.07
C SER A 522 15.22 18.62 27.65
N PHE A 523 14.54 17.99 28.62
CA PHE A 523 13.46 17.05 28.33
C PHE A 523 12.25 17.74 27.69
N ALA A 524 11.90 18.94 28.19
CA ALA A 524 10.84 19.74 27.59
C ALA A 524 11.19 20.20 26.17
N MET A 525 12.45 20.60 25.92
CA MET A 525 12.92 21.06 24.62
C MET A 525 12.98 19.92 23.58
N CYS A 526 13.53 18.77 23.95
CA CYS A 526 13.74 17.63 23.04
C CYS A 526 12.46 16.83 22.77
N PHE A 527 11.59 16.69 23.77
CA PHE A 527 10.45 15.76 23.69
C PHE A 527 9.09 16.45 23.81
N GLY A 528 9.04 17.75 24.13
CA GLY A 528 7.79 18.45 24.40
C GLY A 528 7.05 17.88 25.63
N ILE A 529 7.77 17.24 26.55
CA ILE A 529 7.23 16.65 27.77
C ILE A 529 7.52 17.60 28.93
N THR A 530 6.49 18.25 29.45
CA THR A 530 6.59 19.19 30.58
C THR A 530 6.36 18.52 31.93
N ASN A 531 5.52 17.48 31.97
CA ASN A 531 5.23 16.72 33.18
C ASN A 531 6.13 15.48 33.26
N PHE A 532 7.27 15.66 33.92
CA PHE A 532 8.16 14.57 34.27
C PHE A 532 8.88 14.85 35.59
N ILE A 533 9.40 13.79 36.20
CA ILE A 533 10.21 13.86 37.42
C ILE A 533 11.51 13.11 37.20
N PHE A 534 12.60 13.63 37.76
CA PHE A 534 13.90 12.99 37.75
C PHE A 534 14.37 12.77 39.19
N TYR A 535 14.87 11.56 39.46
CA TYR A 535 15.46 11.15 40.73
C TYR A 535 16.90 10.70 40.50
N TYR A 536 17.81 11.07 41.41
CA TYR A 536 19.06 10.37 41.60
C TYR A 536 18.85 9.16 42.49
N VAL A 537 19.64 8.11 42.29
CA VAL A 537 19.72 6.96 43.19
C VAL A 537 21.03 7.10 43.98
N GLU A 538 20.92 7.27 45.30
CA GLU A 538 22.04 7.46 46.22
C GLU A 538 21.95 6.46 47.39
N GLY A 539 22.68 5.34 47.29
CA GLY A 539 22.55 4.24 48.25
C GLY A 539 21.13 3.69 48.25
N ASP A 540 20.49 3.66 49.43
CA ASP A 540 19.11 3.18 49.60
C ASP A 540 18.03 4.26 49.37
N ASN A 541 18.41 5.43 48.86
CA ASN A 541 17.54 6.59 48.75
C ASN A 541 17.35 7.09 47.31
N LEU A 542 16.11 7.44 47.00
CA LEU A 542 15.71 8.27 45.87
C LEU A 542 15.83 9.75 46.27
N VAL A 543 16.59 10.50 45.48
CA VAL A 543 16.91 11.90 45.74
C VAL A 543 16.34 12.78 44.63
N LYS A 544 15.44 13.68 44.99
CA LYS A 544 14.89 14.68 44.08
C LYS A 544 15.29 16.08 44.55
N TYR A 545 15.67 16.91 43.59
CA TYR A 545 15.95 18.32 43.83
C TYR A 545 14.71 19.14 43.44
N GLU A 546 14.19 19.89 44.41
CA GLU A 546 13.06 20.80 44.23
C GLU A 546 13.57 22.25 44.14
N GLY A 547 12.78 23.16 43.55
CA GLY A 547 13.18 24.56 43.36
C GLY A 547 13.73 25.17 44.66
N SER A 548 14.76 26.00 44.57
CA SER A 548 15.56 26.56 45.69
C SER A 548 16.55 25.61 46.40
N ASN A 549 17.14 24.65 45.66
CA ASN A 549 18.17 23.72 46.16
C ASN A 549 17.69 22.83 47.32
N GLN A 550 16.37 22.67 47.49
CA GLN A 550 15.79 21.79 48.48
C GLN A 550 15.89 20.34 48.01
N LYS A 551 16.30 19.43 48.91
CA LYS A 551 16.47 18.00 48.61
C LYS A 551 15.38 17.20 49.30
N SER A 552 14.56 16.52 48.51
CA SER A 552 13.59 15.52 49.00
C SER A 552 14.21 14.13 48.89
N GLN A 553 14.18 13.38 49.98
CA GLN A 553 14.73 12.02 50.05
C GLN A 553 13.62 11.02 50.37
N TYR A 554 13.57 9.92 49.62
CA TYR A 554 12.62 8.83 49.80
C TYR A 554 13.36 7.50 49.79
N SER A 555 12.85 6.49 50.48
CA SER A 555 13.44 5.14 50.37
C SER A 555 13.21 4.57 48.97
N LEU A 556 14.19 3.81 48.45
CA LEU A 556 14.08 3.02 47.22
C LEU A 556 12.92 2.03 47.21
N LYS A 557 12.36 1.67 48.38
CA LYS A 557 11.22 0.75 48.48
C LYS A 557 9.88 1.38 48.08
N TYR A 558 9.84 2.69 47.81
CA TYR A 558 8.60 3.40 47.54
C TYR A 558 8.39 3.73 46.06
N GLY A 559 7.16 3.50 45.61
CA GLY A 559 6.65 3.95 44.32
C GLY A 559 7.19 3.17 43.13
N LEU A 560 6.69 3.53 41.96
CA LEU A 560 7.09 2.96 40.68
C LEU A 560 8.57 3.26 40.39
N VAL A 561 9.02 4.45 40.76
CA VAL A 561 10.41 4.90 40.58
C VAL A 561 11.38 4.00 41.35
N GLY A 562 11.04 3.65 42.60
CA GLY A 562 11.83 2.75 43.43
C GLY A 562 11.89 1.33 42.85
N GLN A 563 10.75 0.81 42.40
CA GLN A 563 10.67 -0.50 41.76
C GLN A 563 11.52 -0.56 40.48
N ALA A 564 11.46 0.47 39.64
CA ALA A 564 12.25 0.56 38.41
C ALA A 564 13.76 0.61 38.69
N ALA A 565 14.17 1.29 39.76
CA ALA A 565 15.58 1.33 40.19
C ALA A 565 16.06 -0.03 40.71
N LEU A 566 15.28 -0.69 41.57
CA LEU A 566 15.64 -1.98 42.18
C LEU A 566 15.74 -3.10 41.14
N ASP A 567 14.76 -3.17 40.24
CA ASP A 567 14.72 -4.22 39.21
C ASP A 567 15.58 -3.89 37.99
N GLN A 568 16.11 -2.66 37.90
CA GLN A 568 16.85 -2.14 36.76
C GLN A 568 16.11 -2.30 35.43
N LYS A 569 14.78 -2.19 35.46
CA LYS A 569 13.93 -2.34 34.28
C LYS A 569 12.91 -1.22 34.18
N PRO A 570 12.55 -0.82 32.95
CA PRO A 570 11.54 0.21 32.73
C PRO A 570 10.13 -0.35 32.98
N TYR A 571 9.29 0.43 33.64
CA TYR A 571 7.93 0.02 34.03
C TYR A 571 6.86 1.04 33.71
N ILE A 572 5.66 0.55 33.38
CA ILE A 572 4.49 1.38 33.13
C ILE A 572 3.37 1.03 34.11
N ILE A 573 2.78 2.08 34.70
CA ILE A 573 1.49 2.02 35.38
C ILE A 573 0.44 2.65 34.47
N SER A 574 -0.59 1.87 34.10
CA SER A 574 -1.69 2.33 33.26
C SER A 574 -2.68 3.24 34.00
N ASP A 575 -2.99 2.93 35.26
CA ASP A 575 -3.83 3.73 36.15
C ASP A 575 -3.18 3.86 37.53
N ALA A 576 -2.70 5.07 37.81
CA ALA A 576 -2.06 5.42 39.09
C ALA A 576 -2.98 5.18 40.30
N LYS A 577 -4.30 5.31 40.14
CA LYS A 577 -5.23 5.15 41.27
C LYS A 577 -5.45 3.70 41.69
N LEU A 578 -5.24 2.77 40.77
CA LEU A 578 -5.53 1.35 40.98
C LEU A 578 -4.28 0.55 41.32
N SER A 579 -3.11 1.00 40.86
CA SER A 579 -1.85 0.25 41.04
C SER A 579 -1.35 0.26 42.49
N SER A 580 -1.02 -0.93 42.99
CA SER A 580 -0.33 -1.13 44.28
C SER A 580 1.10 -0.59 44.31
N TYR A 581 1.71 -0.38 43.14
CA TYR A 581 3.06 0.16 42.99
C TYR A 581 3.08 1.69 42.97
N TYR A 582 1.93 2.36 42.90
CA TYR A 582 1.86 3.82 42.90
C TYR A 582 1.95 4.40 44.31
N ASN A 583 2.85 5.36 44.51
CA ASN A 583 2.95 6.12 45.75
C ASN A 583 2.79 7.63 45.46
N LYS A 584 1.73 8.25 45.98
CA LYS A 584 1.42 9.67 45.75
C LYS A 584 2.53 10.65 46.19
N LEU A 585 3.39 10.27 47.14
CA LEU A 585 4.46 11.14 47.63
C LEU A 585 5.70 11.11 46.73
N VAL A 586 5.91 10.03 45.99
CA VAL A 586 7.12 9.79 45.18
C VAL A 586 6.81 9.83 43.68
N ASP A 587 5.68 9.29 43.26
CA ASP A 587 5.34 9.17 41.86
C ASP A 587 4.59 10.40 41.30
N LEU A 588 4.80 10.63 40.01
CA LEU A 588 4.14 11.66 39.22
C LEU A 588 2.61 11.55 39.35
N GLN A 589 1.96 12.62 39.83
CA GLN A 589 0.50 12.67 39.88
C GLN A 589 -0.06 12.92 38.47
N SER A 590 -0.60 11.88 37.85
CA SER A 590 -1.14 11.94 36.49
C SER A 590 -2.43 11.13 36.36
N ILE A 591 -3.36 11.63 35.55
CA ILE A 591 -4.53 10.85 35.09
C ILE A 591 -4.20 9.94 33.91
N LEU A 592 -3.04 10.16 33.29
CA LEU A 592 -2.49 9.40 32.17
C LEU A 592 -1.49 8.35 32.69
N PRO A 593 -1.19 7.30 31.91
CA PRO A 593 -0.21 6.29 32.31
C PRO A 593 1.14 6.90 32.64
N ILE A 594 1.83 6.31 33.61
CA ILE A 594 3.12 6.78 34.11
C ILE A 594 4.18 5.78 33.67
N PHE A 595 5.25 6.26 33.06
CA PHE A 595 6.38 5.47 32.60
C PHE A 595 7.64 5.83 33.39
N ALA A 596 8.24 4.85 34.08
CA ALA A 596 9.49 5.00 34.81
C ALA A 596 10.64 4.29 34.06
N ILE A 597 11.75 4.99 33.90
CA ILE A 597 12.92 4.58 33.12
C ILE A 597 14.15 4.66 34.01
N PRO A 598 14.79 3.53 34.37
CA PRO A 598 16.04 3.57 35.12
C PRO A 598 17.21 3.97 34.23
N LEU A 599 18.12 4.77 34.79
CA LEU A 599 19.36 5.23 34.15
C LEU A 599 20.50 4.32 34.59
N LEU A 600 20.80 3.34 33.75
CA LEU A 600 21.74 2.28 34.07
C LEU A 600 23.15 2.58 33.56
N ASP A 601 24.12 2.45 34.45
CA ASP A 601 25.53 2.41 34.09
C ASP A 601 25.93 1.03 33.58
N LYS A 602 25.96 0.89 32.25
CA LYS A 602 26.34 -0.36 31.59
C LYS A 602 27.79 -0.80 31.86
N GLU A 603 28.68 0.11 32.27
CA GLU A 603 30.07 -0.25 32.59
C GLU A 603 30.13 -0.97 33.95
N ASN A 604 29.44 -0.44 34.97
CA ASN A 604 29.36 -1.05 36.29
C ASN A 604 28.59 -2.38 36.30
N ILE A 605 27.59 -2.55 35.42
CA ILE A 605 26.86 -3.82 35.28
C ILE A 605 27.77 -4.97 34.86
N ARG A 606 28.82 -4.70 34.06
CA ARG A 606 29.70 -5.73 33.51
C ARG A 606 30.82 -6.16 34.47
N SER A 607 31.21 -5.29 35.40
CA SER A 607 32.35 -5.51 36.28
C SER A 607 32.03 -6.25 37.59
N SER A 608 30.76 -6.29 38.01
CA SER A 608 30.40 -6.84 39.34
C SER A 608 28.95 -7.36 39.40
N PRO A 609 28.62 -8.50 38.78
CA PRO A 609 27.24 -9.03 38.80
C PRO A 609 26.77 -9.51 40.19
N GLU A 610 27.66 -9.69 41.17
CA GLU A 610 27.33 -10.31 42.47
C GLU A 610 27.41 -9.36 43.68
N GLU A 611 28.04 -8.19 43.56
CA GLU A 611 28.19 -7.24 44.67
C GLU A 611 27.33 -5.98 44.44
N ASN A 612 26.10 -5.99 44.99
CA ASN A 612 25.13 -4.90 44.98
C ASN A 612 24.63 -4.43 43.59
N PRO A 613 23.59 -5.06 43.02
CA PRO A 613 23.00 -4.63 41.75
C PRO A 613 22.52 -3.17 41.77
N ILE A 614 22.11 -2.64 42.92
CA ILE A 614 21.62 -1.24 43.02
C ILE A 614 22.70 -0.21 42.62
N SER A 615 23.99 -0.54 42.74
CA SER A 615 25.11 0.35 42.39
C SER A 615 25.15 0.76 40.91
N ALA A 616 24.47 0.02 40.03
CA ALA A 616 24.42 0.29 38.60
C ALA A 616 23.38 1.35 38.21
N CYS A 617 22.36 1.61 39.03
CA CYS A 617 21.34 2.61 38.72
C CYS A 617 21.77 3.98 39.26
N LEU A 618 21.97 4.96 38.38
CA LEU A 618 22.40 6.31 38.78
C LEU A 618 21.22 7.27 39.00
N GLY A 619 20.05 6.93 38.48
CA GLY A 619 18.86 7.74 38.55
C GLY A 619 17.67 7.10 37.85
N VAL A 620 16.50 7.72 37.97
CA VAL A 620 15.27 7.27 37.33
C VAL A 620 14.52 8.48 36.79
N ILE A 621 14.04 8.37 35.55
CA ILE A 621 13.17 9.37 34.92
C ILE A 621 11.76 8.82 34.91
N GLN A 622 10.79 9.66 35.28
CA GLN A 622 9.38 9.31 35.26
C GLN A 622 8.60 10.32 34.40
N ILE A 623 7.84 9.84 33.42
CA ILE A 623 7.08 10.68 32.47
C ILE A 623 5.61 10.25 32.42
N ALA A 624 4.70 11.20 32.13
CA ALA A 624 3.32 10.89 31.77
C ALA A 624 3.20 10.59 30.26
N LEU A 625 2.54 9.50 29.90
CA LEU A 625 2.31 9.08 28.51
C LEU A 625 1.08 9.79 27.91
N LYS A 626 1.09 10.09 26.60
CA LYS A 626 0.00 10.86 25.96
C LYS A 626 -1.31 10.07 25.72
N GLN A 627 -1.29 8.74 25.77
CA GLN A 627 -2.47 7.90 25.49
C GLN A 627 -2.76 6.90 26.61
N LYS A 628 -4.05 6.75 26.93
CA LYS A 628 -4.55 5.70 27.85
C LYS A 628 -4.68 4.37 27.11
N TYR A 629 -4.14 3.32 27.69
CA TYR A 629 -4.32 1.96 27.19
C TYR A 629 -5.77 1.50 27.42
N LYS A 630 -6.37 0.84 26.41
CA LYS A 630 -7.57 0.02 26.59
C LYS A 630 -7.16 -1.42 26.93
N SER A 631 -6.39 -1.64 28.00
CA SER A 631 -6.19 -3.01 28.51
C SER A 631 -7.36 -3.38 29.43
N THR A 632 -7.88 -4.58 29.26
CA THR A 632 -8.95 -5.16 30.11
C THR A 632 -8.45 -5.60 31.49
N GLN A 633 -7.13 -5.58 31.72
CA GLN A 633 -6.50 -5.96 32.99
C GLN A 633 -6.16 -4.70 33.78
N LYS A 634 -6.85 -4.53 34.92
CA LYS A 634 -6.87 -3.30 35.73
C LYS A 634 -5.66 -3.09 36.65
N ASP A 635 -4.71 -4.02 36.71
CA ASP A 635 -3.74 -4.06 37.82
C ASP A 635 -2.33 -4.60 37.47
N MET A 636 -1.95 -4.63 36.19
CA MET A 636 -0.62 -5.13 35.82
C MET A 636 0.40 -3.99 35.71
N LEU A 637 1.48 -4.11 36.48
CA LEU A 637 2.76 -3.47 36.17
C LEU A 637 3.23 -4.04 34.83
N ILE A 638 3.34 -3.20 33.82
CA ILE A 638 3.67 -3.63 32.46
C ILE A 638 5.17 -3.45 32.24
N ASP A 639 5.87 -4.52 31.83
CA ASP A 639 7.26 -4.46 31.38
C ASP A 639 7.30 -3.72 30.03
N ALA A 640 8.11 -2.67 29.95
CA ALA A 640 8.17 -1.85 28.74
C ALA A 640 8.95 -2.50 27.58
N SER A 641 9.54 -3.68 27.77
CA SER A 641 10.19 -4.46 26.71
C SER A 641 9.23 -5.00 25.64
N ASP A 642 7.92 -4.98 25.91
CA ASP A 642 6.86 -5.43 24.98
C ASP A 642 6.47 -4.38 23.91
N GLY A 643 7.29 -3.34 23.68
CA GLY A 643 7.37 -2.62 22.40
C GLY A 643 6.20 -1.71 21.98
N TYR A 644 5.08 -1.63 22.70
CA TYR A 644 3.87 -0.96 22.17
C TYR A 644 3.12 -0.06 23.18
N PHE A 645 3.79 0.87 23.87
CA PHE A 645 3.12 1.59 24.98
C PHE A 645 3.11 3.12 24.86
N GLY A 646 2.05 3.67 24.27
CA GLY A 646 1.61 5.08 24.40
C GLY A 646 2.60 6.17 23.91
N LEU A 647 3.79 5.77 23.48
CA LEU A 647 4.82 6.52 22.78
C LEU A 647 4.98 5.87 21.40
N GLU A 648 5.14 6.68 20.37
CA GLU A 648 5.58 6.15 19.07
C GLU A 648 6.93 5.45 19.27
N GLU A 649 7.14 4.30 18.62
CA GLU A 649 8.36 3.48 18.75
C GLU A 649 9.64 4.32 18.55
N THR A 650 9.56 5.26 17.61
CA THR A 650 10.61 6.24 17.33
C THR A 650 10.91 7.15 18.52
N MET A 651 9.91 7.56 19.30
CA MET A 651 10.06 8.41 20.48
C MET A 651 10.65 7.64 21.66
N SER A 652 10.24 6.39 21.86
CA SER A 652 10.81 5.51 22.90
C SER A 652 12.30 5.27 22.70
N ILE A 653 12.73 4.97 21.47
CA ILE A 653 14.15 4.79 21.12
C ILE A 653 14.93 6.08 21.40
N LYS A 654 14.39 7.24 21.01
CA LYS A 654 15.02 8.55 21.23
C LYS A 654 15.15 8.91 22.70
N ILE A 655 14.14 8.61 23.52
CA ILE A 655 14.21 8.81 24.98
C ILE A 655 15.28 7.90 25.58
N GLN A 656 15.35 6.64 25.16
CA GLN A 656 16.40 5.71 25.63
C GLN A 656 17.81 6.18 25.25
N GLN A 657 18.00 6.69 24.03
CA GLN A 657 19.27 7.29 23.61
C GLN A 657 19.64 8.48 24.49
N PHE A 658 18.68 9.38 24.76
CA PHE A 658 18.89 10.50 25.66
C PHE A 658 19.24 10.05 27.09
N CYS A 659 18.55 9.04 27.63
CA CYS A 659 18.86 8.46 28.94
C CYS A 659 20.29 7.91 29.02
N GLN A 660 20.78 7.26 27.97
CA GLN A 660 22.17 6.77 27.91
C GLN A 660 23.18 7.92 27.94
N LEU A 661 22.90 9.00 27.23
CA LEU A 661 23.73 10.20 27.25
C LEU A 661 23.71 10.87 28.63
N LEU A 662 22.56 10.87 29.29
CA LEU A 662 22.40 11.45 30.61
C LEU A 662 23.25 10.73 31.69
N VAL A 663 23.39 9.41 31.58
CA VAL A 663 24.28 8.62 32.44
C VAL A 663 25.71 9.17 32.42
N HIS A 664 26.22 9.59 31.25
CA HIS A 664 27.56 10.18 31.14
C HIS A 664 27.67 11.53 31.87
N SER A 665 26.66 12.41 31.74
CA SER A 665 26.64 13.69 32.46
C SER A 665 26.57 13.49 33.98
N ILE A 666 25.79 12.51 34.44
CA ILE A 666 25.70 12.16 35.87
C ILE A 666 27.04 11.60 36.39
N LYS A 667 27.71 10.76 35.61
CA LYS A 667 29.05 10.28 35.98
C LYS A 667 30.06 11.41 36.11
N GLN A 668 30.05 12.36 35.18
CA GLN A 668 30.98 13.49 35.21
C GLN A 668 30.73 14.37 36.43
N ILE A 669 29.47 14.69 36.75
CA ILE A 669 29.16 15.48 37.94
C ILE A 669 29.59 14.76 39.21
N ASN A 670 29.34 13.44 39.31
CA ASN A 670 29.76 12.66 40.47
C ASN A 670 31.29 12.68 40.62
N LYS A 671 32.06 12.52 39.53
CA LYS A 671 33.54 12.62 39.57
C LYS A 671 34.03 13.97 40.09
N LYS A 672 33.42 15.09 39.67
CA LYS A 672 33.81 16.43 40.13
C LYS A 672 33.68 16.63 41.65
N TYR A 673 32.81 15.86 42.31
CA TYR A 673 32.53 15.97 43.76
C TYR A 673 33.06 14.81 44.60
N SER A 674 33.64 13.78 43.97
CA SER A 674 34.34 12.69 44.66
C SER A 674 35.84 12.95 44.82
N CYS A 675 36.38 13.95 44.09
CA CYS A 675 37.69 14.55 44.33
C CYS A 675 37.50 15.82 45.16
#